data_AF-A0A954GL07-F1
#
_entry.id   AF-A0A954GL07-F1
#
_cell.length_a   1.000
_cell.length_b   1.000
_cell.length_c   1.000
_cell.angle_alpha   90.00
_cell.angle_beta   90.00
_cell.angle_gamma   90.00
#
_symmetry.space_group_name_H-M   'P 1'
#
loop_
_entity.id
_entity.type
_entity.pdbx_description
1 polymer ?
#
loop_
_entity_poly.entity_id
_entity_poly.type
_entity_poly.pdbx_seq_one_letter_code
_entity_poly.pdbx_strand_id
1 'polypeptide(L)'
;MSWQTPYPDGAKDAASIVLELLPKVDDYRSKDQRERLLKILAKLPLAVREQYVQLMQSERHDDDWGRLGEELAELILTEMEGMPSCRDLPDEVIALAKTKFLLSEADSREEDYWGSSMEMESLFGLRSYAHDFFPASAYRGPFLFLLRSHPQKGIAFIIDLMNHATENFANPRYPMEYVDEPAEMNLRFSDGTTRTQWVNDRLWNLYRGTSVGPYLLQSALMALEHWLLELRDSVPSAVDSLLLRLLRDSNSAAVTSVVASVVTASPKLCPEAGLVLLRSPECIILDKMRMVHESQSPGRLMEFMPQLDATKKIFDNERKQSDAMEHRSKDLEVAVLNLQLGTTVDRVHAVLDEHRASLPAPEDQNDDVRSWRLALDRMDLRRYRPSDRITEPLNKTSSQEGGDAQHVAVFIEMQPPDPDVQEMMDRSNDEYSAFNRDIGLLMWGQGVFEHNEKMTANPEEWREKLAVVQQLSGSIDETLGGIDKASSARAYVAAVCIRDHWPELTSSEQDWCLTTTCESIAAKCDETDQTSCCQRYSMSGDRPAAFVVSALCGKQLSESQRSQVIRALAMALTHGIDEVAEYAASGASMHLWGVDSQLAIRCINSLARQAELTQQLFDAERRKAYHERRPIGLLKRDHVTSIRLMIEGGE
;
A
#
# COMPACT_ATOMS: atom_id res chain seq x y z
N MET A 1 31.35 7.57 -4.84
CA MET A 1 32.35 8.45 -4.18
C MET A 1 33.34 7.57 -3.45
N SER A 2 34.65 7.74 -3.65
CA SER A 2 35.65 6.84 -3.06
C SER A 2 35.99 7.24 -1.62
N TRP A 3 36.45 6.26 -0.84
CA TRP A 3 37.05 6.37 0.49
C TRP A 3 38.30 7.27 0.57
N GLN A 4 38.67 7.97 -0.53
CA GLN A 4 39.92 8.71 -0.67
C GLN A 4 39.76 10.23 -0.60
N THR A 5 38.64 10.77 -0.14
CA THR A 5 38.56 12.22 0.10
C THR A 5 39.06 12.52 1.52
N PRO A 6 40.35 12.88 1.73
CA PRO A 6 40.78 13.38 3.02
C PRO A 6 39.94 14.60 3.39
N TYR A 7 39.76 14.82 4.69
CA TYR A 7 39.11 16.03 5.14
C TYR A 7 39.92 17.24 4.64
N PRO A 8 39.24 18.34 4.25
CA PRO A 8 39.94 19.52 3.78
C PRO A 8 40.85 20.07 4.88
N ASP A 9 41.95 20.72 4.48
CA ASP A 9 42.81 21.45 5.40
C ASP A 9 41.98 22.45 6.21
N GLY A 10 42.20 22.50 7.53
CA GLY A 10 41.40 23.32 8.46
C GLY A 10 40.08 22.70 8.92
N ALA A 11 39.78 21.43 8.59
CA ALA A 11 38.55 20.77 9.05
C ALA A 11 38.37 20.77 10.58
N LYS A 12 39.47 20.59 11.33
CA LYS A 12 39.45 20.67 12.80
C LYS A 12 39.11 22.08 13.28
N ASP A 13 39.69 23.10 12.66
CA ASP A 13 39.41 24.49 13.00
C ASP A 13 37.95 24.84 12.68
N ALA A 14 37.47 24.45 11.49
CA ALA A 14 36.09 24.65 11.08
C ALA A 14 35.08 23.99 12.04
N ALA A 15 35.31 22.72 12.39
CA ALA A 15 34.44 22.00 13.32
C ALA A 15 34.49 22.59 14.74
N SER A 16 35.67 23.04 15.20
CA SER A 16 35.81 23.72 16.50
C SER A 16 35.06 25.05 16.53
N ILE A 17 35.16 25.85 15.46
CA ILE A 17 34.40 27.11 15.30
C ILE A 17 32.90 26.82 15.34
N VAL A 18 32.43 25.77 14.68
CA VAL A 18 31.02 25.37 14.71
C VAL A 18 30.57 25.07 16.15
N LEU A 19 31.33 24.25 16.89
CA LEU A 19 31.00 23.92 18.28
C LEU A 19 30.97 25.15 19.20
N GLU A 20 31.83 26.15 18.97
CA GLU A 20 31.81 27.42 19.72
C GLU A 20 30.63 28.34 19.35
N LEU A 21 30.06 28.17 18.15
CA LEU A 21 28.94 28.98 17.65
C LEU A 21 27.58 28.37 17.98
N LEU A 22 27.45 27.03 18.04
CA LEU A 22 26.18 26.35 18.27
C LEU A 22 25.41 26.86 19.51
N PRO A 23 26.04 27.03 20.70
CA PRO A 23 25.34 27.57 21.88
C PRO A 23 24.88 29.02 21.71
N LYS A 24 25.44 29.78 20.75
CA LYS A 24 25.09 31.19 20.50
C LYS A 24 23.91 31.35 19.54
N VAL A 25 23.43 30.26 18.94
CA VAL A 25 22.31 30.24 17.99
C VAL A 25 21.20 29.27 18.43
N ASP A 26 21.15 28.94 19.72
CA ASP A 26 20.08 28.12 20.29
C ASP A 26 18.84 28.93 20.70
N ASP A 27 18.35 29.77 19.78
CA ASP A 27 17.05 30.39 19.90
C ASP A 27 16.14 30.00 18.73
N TYR A 28 14.84 30.25 18.90
CA TYR A 28 13.84 29.95 17.85
C TYR A 28 14.00 30.81 16.59
N ARG A 29 14.69 31.95 16.67
CA ARG A 29 14.89 32.88 15.55
C ARG A 29 16.08 32.51 14.68
N SER A 30 16.94 31.62 15.16
CA SER A 30 18.21 31.24 14.53
C SER A 30 18.22 29.81 13.98
N LYS A 31 17.04 29.23 13.73
CA LYS A 31 16.88 27.84 13.24
C LYS A 31 17.72 27.57 11.99
N ASP A 32 17.62 28.42 10.97
CA ASP A 32 18.35 28.25 9.71
C ASP A 32 19.88 28.30 9.90
N GLN A 33 20.36 29.18 10.78
CA GLN A 33 21.79 29.30 11.09
C GLN A 33 22.28 28.04 11.82
N ARG A 34 21.50 27.54 12.79
CA ARG A 34 21.83 26.34 13.54
C ARG A 34 21.84 25.10 12.65
N GLU A 35 20.83 24.93 11.80
CA GLU A 35 20.77 23.85 10.82
C GLU A 35 22.01 23.86 9.90
N ARG A 36 22.39 25.04 9.39
CA ARG A 36 23.60 25.17 8.56
C ARG A 36 24.88 24.79 9.31
N LEU A 37 25.00 25.15 10.59
CA LEU A 37 26.14 24.77 11.42
C LEU A 37 26.18 23.27 11.66
N LEU A 38 25.05 22.64 12.00
CA LEU A 38 24.96 21.19 12.18
C LEU A 38 25.26 20.43 10.88
N LYS A 39 24.83 20.93 9.71
CA LYS A 39 25.18 20.36 8.40
C LYS A 39 26.68 20.41 8.09
N ILE A 40 27.40 21.43 8.57
CA ILE A 40 28.87 21.47 8.48
C ILE A 40 29.47 20.41 9.41
N LEU A 41 28.98 20.33 10.65
CA LEU A 41 29.46 19.38 11.65
C LEU A 41 29.25 17.92 11.21
N ALA A 42 28.07 17.59 10.65
CA ALA A 42 27.73 16.27 10.12
C ALA A 42 28.66 15.81 8.99
N LYS A 43 29.31 16.76 8.28
CA LYS A 43 30.27 16.47 7.22
C LYS A 43 31.68 16.16 7.73
N LEU A 44 31.97 16.44 9.01
CA LEU A 44 33.30 16.39 9.60
C LEU A 44 33.38 15.58 10.92
N PRO A 45 32.76 14.38 11.04
CA PRO A 45 32.68 13.65 12.31
C PRO A 45 34.05 13.36 12.96
N LEU A 46 35.10 13.05 12.18
CA LEU A 46 36.43 12.75 12.72
C LEU A 46 37.22 13.99 13.16
N ALA A 47 36.82 15.19 12.74
CA ALA A 47 37.55 16.42 13.06
C ALA A 47 37.44 16.77 14.55
N VAL A 48 36.32 16.40 15.17
CA VAL A 48 35.96 16.65 16.58
C VAL A 48 35.26 15.42 17.17
N ARG A 49 35.85 14.23 16.97
CA ARG A 49 35.20 12.94 17.25
C ARG A 49 34.56 12.85 18.65
N GLU A 50 35.28 13.23 19.69
CA GLU A 50 34.79 13.11 21.08
C GLU A 50 33.53 13.96 21.29
N GLN A 51 33.57 15.23 20.90
CA GLN A 51 32.44 16.15 21.03
C GLN A 51 31.28 15.75 20.12
N TYR A 52 31.59 15.24 18.91
CA TYR A 52 30.59 14.78 17.96
C TYR A 52 29.81 13.58 18.50
N VAL A 53 30.51 12.56 19.04
CA VAL A 53 29.88 11.38 19.63
C VAL A 53 29.09 11.75 20.89
N GLN A 54 29.62 12.65 21.72
CA GLN A 54 28.90 13.16 22.89
C GLN A 54 27.58 13.85 22.48
N LEU A 55 27.62 14.67 21.44
CA LEU A 55 26.43 15.35 20.91
C LEU A 55 25.43 14.36 20.27
N MET A 56 25.90 13.32 19.58
CA MET A 56 25.02 12.26 19.07
C MET A 56 24.28 11.50 20.17
N GLN A 57 24.89 11.38 21.35
CA GLN A 57 24.38 10.57 22.46
C GLN A 57 23.59 11.39 23.50
N SER A 58 23.49 12.70 23.37
CA SER A 58 22.75 13.53 24.34
C SER A 58 21.25 13.24 24.27
N GLU A 59 20.65 12.91 25.41
CA GLU A 59 19.21 12.73 25.54
C GLU A 59 18.51 14.08 25.83
N ARG A 60 17.22 14.16 25.50
CA ARG A 60 16.40 15.38 25.64
C ARG A 60 16.29 15.90 27.08
N HIS A 61 16.73 15.13 28.07
CA HIS A 61 16.74 15.50 29.49
C HIS A 61 17.96 16.31 29.92
N ASP A 62 18.98 16.47 29.07
CA ASP A 62 20.07 17.42 29.27
C ASP A 62 19.72 18.77 28.58
N ASP A 63 19.75 19.88 29.33
CA ASP A 63 19.55 21.27 28.87
C ASP A 63 20.26 21.56 27.53
N ASP A 64 19.77 22.53 26.73
CA ASP A 64 20.26 23.11 25.44
C ASP A 64 20.95 22.16 24.42
N TRP A 65 21.98 21.42 24.85
CA TRP A 65 22.66 20.32 24.17
C TRP A 65 21.74 19.15 23.76
N GLY A 66 20.72 18.78 24.55
CA GLY A 66 19.81 17.68 24.19
C GLY A 66 19.03 17.95 22.90
N ARG A 67 18.62 19.20 22.67
CA ARG A 67 17.97 19.64 21.44
C ARG A 67 18.92 19.58 20.24
N LEU A 68 20.15 20.06 20.41
CA LEU A 68 21.17 20.03 19.36
C LEU A 68 21.51 18.60 18.94
N GLY A 69 21.57 17.68 19.90
CA GLY A 69 21.80 16.25 19.62
C GLY A 69 20.64 15.62 18.86
N GLU A 70 19.39 16.01 19.16
CA GLU A 70 18.21 15.54 18.43
C GLU A 70 18.20 16.04 16.98
N GLU A 71 18.45 17.34 16.75
CA GLU A 71 18.56 17.91 15.40
C GLU A 71 19.73 17.29 14.62
N LEU A 72 20.88 17.03 15.27
CA LEU A 72 22.00 16.33 14.63
C LEU A 72 21.66 14.88 14.31
N ALA A 73 20.98 14.16 15.20
CA ALA A 73 20.55 12.79 14.99
C ALA A 73 19.58 12.68 13.81
N GLU A 74 18.62 13.60 13.70
CA GLU A 74 17.71 13.70 12.56
C GLU A 74 18.50 13.86 11.26
N LEU A 75 19.44 14.82 11.18
CA LEU A 75 20.29 15.02 10.00
C LEU A 75 21.09 13.77 9.61
N ILE A 76 21.63 13.04 10.60
CA ILE A 76 22.42 11.81 10.35
C ILE A 76 21.52 10.67 9.85
N LEU A 77 20.32 10.55 10.40
CA LEU A 77 19.44 9.40 10.19
C LEU A 77 18.44 9.56 9.05
N THR A 78 18.21 10.78 8.54
CA THR A 78 17.16 11.04 7.53
C THR A 78 17.67 11.78 6.28
N GLU A 79 18.74 12.57 6.40
CA GLU A 79 19.31 13.38 5.31
C GLU A 79 20.58 12.76 4.68
N MET A 80 20.94 13.23 3.49
CA MET A 80 22.15 12.80 2.76
C MET A 80 23.44 13.21 3.49
N GLU A 81 23.34 14.22 4.35
CA GLU A 81 24.37 14.77 5.21
C GLU A 81 24.91 13.75 6.22
N GLY A 82 24.17 12.66 6.50
CA GLY A 82 24.62 11.56 7.35
C GLY A 82 25.65 10.61 6.71
N MET A 83 25.91 10.73 5.40
CA MET A 83 26.86 9.85 4.70
C MET A 83 28.26 9.81 5.37
N PRO A 84 28.89 10.94 5.75
CA PRO A 84 30.22 10.91 6.36
C PRO A 84 30.22 10.20 7.71
N SER A 85 29.17 10.34 8.52
CA SER A 85 29.01 9.63 9.79
C SER A 85 28.90 8.12 9.57
N CYS A 86 28.13 7.68 8.57
CA CYS A 86 28.04 6.26 8.20
C CYS A 86 29.39 5.68 7.75
N ARG A 87 30.22 6.47 7.07
CA ARG A 87 31.56 6.07 6.62
C ARG A 87 32.57 6.03 7.77
N ASP A 88 32.56 7.04 8.63
CA ASP A 88 33.65 7.27 9.58
C ASP A 88 33.37 6.69 10.98
N LEU A 89 32.09 6.65 11.38
CA LEU A 89 31.61 6.22 12.70
C LEU A 89 30.42 5.23 12.57
N PRO A 90 30.57 4.11 11.82
CA PRO A 90 29.44 3.22 11.51
C PRO A 90 28.80 2.61 12.75
N ASP A 91 29.58 2.29 13.79
CA ASP A 91 29.05 1.64 14.99
C ASP A 91 28.22 2.61 15.83
N GLU A 92 28.68 3.86 15.93
CA GLU A 92 27.97 4.95 16.60
C GLU A 92 26.67 5.31 15.87
N VAL A 93 26.67 5.31 14.52
CA VAL A 93 25.45 5.52 13.73
C VAL A 93 24.46 4.37 13.90
N ILE A 94 24.91 3.11 13.87
CA ILE A 94 24.03 1.95 14.09
C ILE A 94 23.43 1.98 15.50
N ALA A 95 24.22 2.31 16.52
CA ALA A 95 23.74 2.44 17.89
C ALA A 95 22.68 3.55 18.01
N LEU A 96 22.97 4.73 17.44
CA LEU A 96 22.02 5.84 17.40
C LEU A 96 20.72 5.45 16.68
N ALA A 97 20.81 4.80 15.53
CA ALA A 97 19.67 4.34 14.77
C ALA A 97 18.82 3.33 15.56
N LYS A 98 19.42 2.38 16.27
CA LYS A 98 18.68 1.44 17.13
C LYS A 98 17.94 2.16 18.26
N THR A 99 18.59 3.11 18.94
CA THR A 99 17.96 3.89 20.02
C THR A 99 16.80 4.75 19.52
N LYS A 100 16.96 5.34 18.32
CA LYS A 100 15.93 6.23 17.75
C LYS A 100 14.80 5.45 17.11
N PHE A 101 15.07 4.42 16.32
CA PHE A 101 14.03 3.74 15.55
C PHE A 101 13.20 2.74 16.34
N LEU A 102 13.79 2.04 17.32
CA LEU A 102 13.11 0.93 18.00
C LEU A 102 12.31 1.42 19.22
N LEU A 103 11.11 0.87 19.41
CA LEU A 103 10.36 1.03 20.64
C LEU A 103 10.98 0.17 21.75
N SER A 104 11.29 0.78 22.89
CA SER A 104 11.67 0.02 24.09
C SER A 104 10.43 -0.41 24.89
N GLU A 105 10.59 -1.39 25.79
CA GLU A 105 9.53 -1.79 26.73
C GLU A 105 9.09 -0.65 27.67
N ALA A 106 9.97 0.31 27.96
CA ALA A 106 9.65 1.45 28.80
C ALA A 106 8.76 2.46 28.06
N ASP A 107 9.03 2.69 26.76
CA ASP A 107 8.27 3.65 25.93
C ASP A 107 6.80 3.21 25.75
N SER A 108 6.56 1.90 25.60
CA SER A 108 5.21 1.37 25.37
C SER A 108 4.24 1.64 26.53
N ARG A 109 4.74 1.77 27.77
CA ARG A 109 3.89 2.03 28.94
C ARG A 109 3.41 3.49 29.03
N GLU A 110 4.13 4.42 28.41
CA GLU A 110 3.73 5.83 28.37
C GLU A 110 2.74 6.13 27.24
N GLU A 111 2.86 5.46 26.10
CA GLU A 111 1.91 5.58 24.97
C GLU A 111 0.51 5.06 25.32
N ASP A 112 0.41 4.03 26.16
CA ASP A 112 -0.86 3.50 26.71
C ASP A 112 -1.69 4.57 27.45
N TYR A 113 -1.06 5.63 27.96
CA TYR A 113 -1.70 6.63 28.83
C TYR A 113 -2.40 7.77 28.05
N TRP A 114 -2.06 7.98 26.78
CA TRP A 114 -2.50 9.15 26.00
C TRP A 114 -3.45 8.85 24.84
N GLY A 115 -3.78 7.57 24.60
CA GLY A 115 -4.78 7.19 23.59
C GLY A 115 -4.43 7.69 22.19
N SER A 116 -3.14 7.73 21.84
CA SER A 116 -2.71 7.96 20.46
C SER A 116 -3.27 6.85 19.58
N SER A 117 -3.85 7.20 18.44
CA SER A 117 -4.28 6.20 17.45
C SER A 117 -3.10 5.28 17.15
N MET A 118 -3.26 3.98 17.35
CA MET A 118 -2.23 2.98 17.04
C MET A 118 -1.79 3.11 15.58
N GLU A 119 -0.60 3.67 15.38
CA GLU A 119 0.02 3.77 14.06
C GLU A 119 0.66 2.42 13.70
N MET A 120 0.79 2.16 12.39
CA MET A 120 1.28 0.88 11.89
C MET A 120 2.70 0.55 12.38
N GLU A 121 3.52 1.57 12.59
CA GLU A 121 4.88 1.51 13.13
C GLU A 121 4.94 0.76 14.47
N SER A 122 3.94 0.96 15.34
CA SER A 122 3.89 0.33 16.66
C SER A 122 3.75 -1.20 16.59
N LEU A 123 3.06 -1.74 15.57
CA LEU A 123 2.96 -3.19 15.33
C LEU A 123 4.32 -3.80 14.99
N PHE A 124 5.19 -3.04 14.34
CA PHE A 124 6.55 -3.47 14.02
C PHE A 124 7.53 -3.15 15.15
N GLY A 125 7.07 -2.73 16.34
CA GLY A 125 7.95 -2.34 17.44
C GLY A 125 8.86 -1.17 17.09
N LEU A 126 8.37 -0.24 16.25
CA LEU A 126 9.08 0.95 15.81
C LEU A 126 8.42 2.22 16.35
N ARG A 127 9.23 3.22 16.65
CA ARG A 127 8.73 4.56 16.98
C ARG A 127 8.15 5.23 15.72
N SER A 128 7.22 6.16 15.90
CA SER A 128 6.65 6.89 14.77
C SER A 128 7.68 7.82 14.12
N TYR A 129 8.11 7.44 12.91
CA TYR A 129 8.98 8.21 12.01
C TYR A 129 8.34 8.38 10.62
N ALA A 130 7.03 8.17 10.51
CA ALA A 130 6.32 8.08 9.23
C ALA A 130 6.54 9.30 8.33
N HIS A 131 6.62 10.51 8.91
CA HIS A 131 6.80 11.75 8.17
C HIS A 131 8.24 11.93 7.65
N ASP A 132 9.24 11.43 8.36
CA ASP A 132 10.66 11.69 8.07
C ASP A 132 11.19 10.81 6.94
N PHE A 133 10.63 9.61 6.82
CA PHE A 133 10.97 8.65 5.77
C PHE A 133 10.03 8.72 4.56
N PHE A 134 9.07 9.65 4.53
CA PHE A 134 8.19 9.86 3.38
C PHE A 134 8.74 10.93 2.42
N PRO A 135 8.79 10.67 1.09
CA PRO A 135 8.58 9.38 0.44
C PRO A 135 9.75 8.40 0.71
N ALA A 136 9.43 7.10 0.75
CA ALA A 136 10.44 6.06 0.90
C ALA A 136 11.35 6.00 -0.34
N SER A 137 12.64 5.72 -0.12
CA SER A 137 13.64 5.63 -1.19
C SER A 137 14.88 4.88 -0.72
N ALA A 138 15.61 4.28 -1.65
CA ALA A 138 16.91 3.69 -1.38
C ALA A 138 17.94 4.70 -0.83
N TYR A 139 17.74 6.00 -1.06
CA TYR A 139 18.62 7.06 -0.58
C TYR A 139 18.21 7.63 0.78
N ARG A 140 17.11 7.14 1.36
CA ARG A 140 16.65 7.58 2.68
C ARG A 140 17.37 6.81 3.79
N GLY A 141 17.78 7.56 4.78
CA GLY A 141 18.43 7.07 5.99
C GLY A 141 19.83 6.48 5.79
N PRO A 142 20.38 5.86 6.84
CA PRO A 142 21.80 5.49 6.88
C PRO A 142 22.13 4.23 6.06
N PHE A 143 21.11 3.52 5.57
CA PHE A 143 21.22 2.15 5.07
C PHE A 143 22.16 2.03 3.87
N LEU A 144 21.92 2.78 2.79
CA LEU A 144 22.74 2.68 1.58
C LEU A 144 24.18 3.15 1.82
N PHE A 145 24.37 4.16 2.68
CA PHE A 145 25.71 4.66 3.02
C PHE A 145 26.51 3.65 3.83
N LEU A 146 25.87 2.97 4.78
CA LEU A 146 26.45 1.85 5.53
C LEU A 146 26.75 0.68 4.59
N LEU A 147 25.84 0.30 3.68
CA LEU A 147 26.06 -0.77 2.72
C LEU A 147 27.23 -0.50 1.77
N ARG A 148 27.36 0.73 1.27
CA ARG A 148 28.47 1.12 0.38
C ARG A 148 29.81 1.24 1.09
N SER A 149 29.84 1.70 2.34
CA SER A 149 31.09 1.97 3.07
C SER A 149 31.55 0.79 3.94
N HIS A 150 30.59 0.10 4.57
CA HIS A 150 30.80 -1.01 5.51
C HIS A 150 29.78 -2.14 5.25
N PRO A 151 29.83 -2.84 4.10
CA PRO A 151 28.82 -3.81 3.68
C PRO A 151 28.41 -4.79 4.78
N GLN A 152 29.37 -5.40 5.47
CA GLN A 152 29.10 -6.39 6.51
C GLN A 152 28.29 -5.81 7.68
N LYS A 153 28.59 -4.57 8.09
CA LYS A 153 27.87 -3.89 9.18
C LYS A 153 26.48 -3.44 8.72
N GLY A 154 26.38 -2.89 7.50
CA GLY A 154 25.11 -2.49 6.90
C GLY A 154 24.14 -3.66 6.75
N ILE A 155 24.62 -4.80 6.24
CA ILE A 155 23.81 -6.03 6.12
C ILE A 155 23.36 -6.52 7.50
N ALA A 156 24.28 -6.63 8.46
CA ALA A 156 23.92 -7.09 9.81
C ALA A 156 22.88 -6.17 10.46
N PHE A 157 23.03 -4.85 10.31
CA PHE A 157 22.07 -3.88 10.84
C PHE A 157 20.68 -4.01 10.18
N ILE A 158 20.61 -4.14 8.85
CA ILE A 158 19.31 -4.31 8.16
C ILE A 158 18.64 -5.62 8.57
N ILE A 159 19.40 -6.71 8.69
CA ILE A 159 18.87 -8.00 9.18
C ILE A 159 18.35 -7.84 10.61
N ASP A 160 19.12 -7.24 11.52
CA ASP A 160 18.70 -6.99 12.90
C ASP A 160 17.40 -6.17 12.95
N LEU A 161 17.32 -5.11 12.14
CA LEU A 161 16.15 -4.24 12.06
C LEU A 161 14.92 -4.99 11.55
N MET A 162 15.06 -5.74 10.45
CA MET A 162 13.96 -6.53 9.88
C MET A 162 13.53 -7.65 10.82
N ASN A 163 14.48 -8.31 11.48
CA ASN A 163 14.17 -9.39 12.42
C ASN A 163 13.41 -8.87 13.64
N HIS A 164 13.87 -7.76 14.23
CA HIS A 164 13.15 -7.08 15.32
C HIS A 164 11.74 -6.68 14.89
N ALA A 165 11.63 -6.03 13.73
CA ALA A 165 10.35 -5.53 13.24
C ALA A 165 9.35 -6.65 12.96
N THR A 166 9.83 -7.72 12.34
CA THR A 166 9.01 -8.87 11.96
C THR A 166 8.59 -9.69 13.17
N GLU A 167 9.45 -9.83 14.19
CA GLU A 167 9.11 -10.55 15.41
C GLU A 167 8.01 -9.83 16.21
N ASN A 168 8.07 -8.50 16.28
CA ASN A 168 7.00 -7.71 16.89
C ASN A 168 5.71 -7.78 16.05
N PHE A 169 5.82 -7.79 14.73
CA PHE A 169 4.67 -7.91 13.85
C PHE A 169 3.99 -9.28 13.94
N ALA A 170 4.77 -10.36 14.08
CA ALA A 170 4.24 -11.72 14.25
C ALA A 170 3.67 -11.98 15.64
N ASN A 171 4.17 -11.25 16.65
CA ASN A 171 3.70 -11.36 18.03
C ASN A 171 3.28 -9.97 18.54
N PRO A 172 2.22 -9.37 17.96
CA PRO A 172 1.85 -8.01 18.28
C PRO A 172 1.41 -7.93 19.73
N ARG A 173 1.95 -6.94 20.46
CA ARG A 173 1.53 -6.67 21.86
C ARG A 173 0.06 -6.31 21.94
N TYR A 174 -0.47 -5.75 20.86
CA TYR A 174 -1.86 -5.36 20.73
C TYR A 174 -2.38 -5.88 19.39
N PRO A 175 -3.32 -6.83 19.39
CA PRO A 175 -3.89 -7.35 18.15
C PRO A 175 -4.68 -6.23 17.46
N MET A 176 -4.39 -5.98 16.18
CA MET A 176 -5.26 -5.20 15.30
C MET A 176 -6.14 -6.17 14.52
N GLU A 177 -7.46 -6.08 14.71
CA GLU A 177 -8.46 -6.97 14.08
C GLU A 177 -8.42 -6.97 12.54
N TYR A 178 -7.80 -5.97 11.92
CA TYR A 178 -7.80 -5.76 10.46
C TYR A 178 -6.42 -5.99 9.81
N VAL A 179 -5.46 -6.57 10.53
CA VAL A 179 -4.11 -6.84 10.01
C VAL A 179 -3.88 -8.35 10.00
N ASP A 180 -3.66 -8.90 8.81
CA ASP A 180 -3.40 -10.33 8.64
C ASP A 180 -2.13 -10.76 9.39
N GLU A 181 -2.29 -11.78 10.22
CA GLU A 181 -1.17 -12.42 10.93
C GLU A 181 -0.20 -13.07 9.94
N PRO A 182 1.12 -12.97 10.16
CA PRO A 182 2.09 -13.66 9.32
C PRO A 182 2.10 -15.17 9.62
N ALA A 183 2.29 -15.98 8.57
CA ALA A 183 2.52 -17.41 8.67
C ALA A 183 4.02 -17.73 8.73
N GLU A 184 4.36 -18.97 9.06
CA GLU A 184 5.73 -19.47 8.96
C GLU A 184 6.00 -20.11 7.59
N MET A 185 7.16 -19.82 7.00
CA MET A 185 7.69 -20.40 5.78
C MET A 185 9.06 -21.02 6.05
N ASN A 186 9.35 -22.17 5.44
CA ASN A 186 10.61 -22.88 5.61
C ASN A 186 11.48 -22.84 4.35
N LEU A 187 12.62 -22.17 4.44
CA LEU A 187 13.62 -22.15 3.38
C LEU A 187 14.59 -23.33 3.55
N ARG A 188 14.73 -24.17 2.51
CA ARG A 188 15.62 -25.34 2.52
C ARG A 188 16.86 -25.13 1.64
N PHE A 189 18.04 -25.25 2.25
CA PHE A 189 19.33 -25.06 1.60
C PHE A 189 19.90 -26.35 1.01
N SER A 190 20.87 -26.21 0.10
CA SER A 190 21.51 -27.35 -0.58
C SER A 190 22.34 -28.24 0.34
N ASP A 191 22.78 -27.71 1.48
CA ASP A 191 23.46 -28.44 2.55
C ASP A 191 22.49 -29.20 3.48
N GLY A 192 21.19 -29.14 3.23
CA GLY A 192 20.14 -29.77 4.03
C GLY A 192 19.71 -28.95 5.25
N THR A 193 20.33 -27.80 5.51
CA THR A 193 19.87 -26.89 6.57
C THR A 193 18.56 -26.22 6.19
N THR A 194 17.80 -25.79 7.20
CA THR A 194 16.56 -25.05 7.03
C THR A 194 16.56 -23.75 7.82
N ARG A 195 15.86 -22.74 7.32
CA ARG A 195 15.60 -21.49 8.02
C ARG A 195 14.11 -21.17 7.97
N THR A 196 13.49 -21.08 9.13
CA THR A 196 12.10 -20.63 9.28
C THR A 196 12.06 -19.10 9.26
N GLN A 197 11.09 -18.55 8.54
CA GLN A 197 10.83 -17.12 8.45
C GLN A 197 9.34 -16.82 8.54
N TRP A 198 9.00 -15.66 9.08
CA TRP A 198 7.65 -15.10 9.05
C TRP A 198 7.35 -14.50 7.67
N VAL A 199 6.16 -14.78 7.16
CA VAL A 199 5.74 -14.41 5.81
C VAL A 199 4.26 -14.01 5.74
N ASN A 200 3.98 -12.97 4.97
CA ASN A 200 2.67 -12.68 4.40
C ASN A 200 2.86 -11.73 3.20
N ASP A 201 1.77 -11.39 2.52
CA ASP A 201 1.80 -10.46 1.39
C ASP A 201 2.41 -9.10 1.76
N ARG A 202 2.07 -8.57 2.96
CA ARG A 202 2.59 -7.29 3.44
C ARG A 202 4.11 -7.27 3.53
N LEU A 203 4.69 -8.24 4.26
CA LEU A 203 6.13 -8.37 4.43
C LEU A 203 6.83 -8.52 3.08
N TRP A 204 6.28 -9.35 2.17
CA TRP A 204 6.87 -9.57 0.85
C TRP A 204 6.93 -8.27 0.03
N ASN A 205 5.88 -7.45 0.09
CA ASN A 205 5.76 -6.21 -0.70
C ASN A 205 6.43 -4.97 -0.10
N LEU A 206 6.93 -5.01 1.16
CA LEU A 206 7.52 -3.85 1.82
C LEU A 206 8.63 -3.16 1.00
N TYR A 207 9.52 -3.93 0.37
CA TYR A 207 10.64 -3.35 -0.39
C TYR A 207 10.20 -2.56 -1.63
N ARG A 208 8.96 -2.74 -2.10
CA ARG A 208 8.37 -1.99 -3.22
C ARG A 208 7.55 -0.79 -2.76
N GLY A 209 7.13 -0.76 -1.49
CA GLY A 209 6.19 0.25 -1.00
C GLY A 209 4.79 0.12 -1.60
N THR A 210 4.42 -1.06 -2.10
CA THR A 210 3.09 -1.36 -2.68
C THR A 210 2.09 -1.86 -1.65
N SER A 211 2.55 -2.21 -0.45
CA SER A 211 1.70 -2.53 0.71
C SER A 211 1.88 -1.47 1.79
N VAL A 212 0.86 -1.31 2.65
CA VAL A 212 0.93 -0.36 3.77
C VAL A 212 1.97 -0.89 4.77
N GLY A 213 2.92 -0.05 5.14
CA GLY A 213 4.00 -0.45 6.04
C GLY A 213 4.88 0.73 6.44
N PRO A 214 5.72 0.59 7.48
CA PRO A 214 6.59 1.67 7.92
C PRO A 214 7.58 2.09 6.83
N TYR A 215 7.56 3.37 6.44
CA TYR A 215 8.46 3.91 5.39
C TYR A 215 9.95 3.73 5.72
N LEU A 216 10.30 3.66 7.01
CA LEU A 216 11.62 3.31 7.49
C LEU A 216 12.08 1.94 6.97
N LEU A 217 11.23 0.91 7.14
CA LEU A 217 11.55 -0.46 6.71
C LEU A 217 11.60 -0.55 5.19
N GLN A 218 10.66 0.11 4.50
CA GLN A 218 10.66 0.19 3.04
C GLN A 218 11.97 0.79 2.52
N SER A 219 12.43 1.91 3.09
CA SER A 219 13.69 2.57 2.70
C SER A 219 14.91 1.68 2.94
N ALA A 220 14.97 0.95 4.06
CA ALA A 220 16.04 0.01 4.36
C ALA A 220 16.12 -1.14 3.33
N LEU A 221 14.98 -1.71 2.95
CA LEU A 221 14.90 -2.79 1.98
C LEU A 221 15.19 -2.30 0.56
N MET A 222 14.71 -1.12 0.18
CA MET A 222 15.04 -0.47 -1.09
C MET A 222 16.54 -0.19 -1.20
N ALA A 223 17.18 0.27 -0.11
CA ALA A 223 18.62 0.48 -0.05
C ALA A 223 19.39 -0.84 -0.21
N LEU A 224 18.92 -1.92 0.43
CA LEU A 224 19.50 -3.26 0.28
C LEU A 224 19.40 -3.76 -1.16
N GLU A 225 18.22 -3.67 -1.78
CA GLU A 225 18.00 -4.05 -3.18
C GLU A 225 18.92 -3.25 -4.12
N HIS A 226 18.90 -1.92 -4.00
CA HIS A 226 19.71 -1.04 -4.82
C HIS A 226 21.19 -1.41 -4.72
N TRP A 227 21.71 -1.63 -3.52
CA TRP A 227 23.10 -1.98 -3.33
C TRP A 227 23.45 -3.38 -3.87
N LEU A 228 22.57 -4.37 -3.74
CA LEU A 228 22.78 -5.71 -4.30
C LEU A 228 22.82 -5.67 -5.85
N LEU A 229 21.99 -4.84 -6.48
CA LEU A 229 22.01 -4.63 -7.92
C LEU A 229 23.30 -3.92 -8.38
N GLU A 230 23.81 -2.95 -7.62
CA GLU A 230 25.14 -2.36 -7.86
C GLU A 230 26.27 -3.39 -7.70
N LEU A 231 26.16 -4.26 -6.67
CA LEU A 231 27.15 -5.30 -6.40
C LEU A 231 27.20 -6.33 -7.51
N ARG A 232 26.04 -6.67 -8.10
CA ARG A 232 25.97 -7.56 -9.27
C ARG A 232 26.82 -7.07 -10.43
N ASP A 233 26.79 -5.77 -10.71
CA ASP A 233 27.50 -5.22 -11.87
C ASP A 233 29.01 -5.05 -11.59
N SER A 234 29.40 -4.89 -10.32
CA SER A 234 30.78 -4.64 -9.90
C SER A 234 31.55 -5.90 -9.46
N VAL A 235 30.90 -6.80 -8.72
CA VAL A 235 31.48 -8.04 -8.18
C VAL A 235 30.49 -9.22 -8.32
N PRO A 236 30.20 -9.69 -9.55
CA PRO A 236 29.18 -10.72 -9.80
C PRO A 236 29.38 -12.02 -9.01
N SER A 237 30.62 -12.43 -8.77
CA SER A 237 30.95 -13.70 -8.11
C SER A 237 30.59 -13.77 -6.64
N ALA A 238 30.38 -12.62 -5.97
CA ALA A 238 30.04 -12.59 -4.55
C ALA A 238 28.53 -12.64 -4.30
N VAL A 239 27.70 -12.31 -5.30
CA VAL A 239 26.26 -12.05 -5.12
C VAL A 239 25.54 -13.28 -4.58
N ASP A 240 25.65 -14.44 -5.22
CA ASP A 240 24.88 -15.63 -4.82
C ASP A 240 25.18 -16.04 -3.36
N SER A 241 26.46 -16.04 -2.97
CA SER A 241 26.87 -16.35 -1.59
C SER A 241 26.30 -15.37 -0.56
N LEU A 242 26.16 -14.11 -0.95
CA LEU A 242 25.60 -13.07 -0.10
C LEU A 242 24.07 -13.17 -0.01
N LEU A 243 23.39 -13.47 -1.11
CA LEU A 243 21.95 -13.75 -1.11
C LEU A 243 21.63 -14.95 -0.20
N LEU A 244 22.40 -16.04 -0.30
CA LEU A 244 22.28 -17.18 0.60
C LEU A 244 22.45 -16.79 2.08
N ARG A 245 23.40 -15.88 2.37
CA ARG A 245 23.59 -15.37 3.74
C ARG A 245 22.36 -14.59 4.22
N LEU A 246 21.81 -13.70 3.41
CA LEU A 246 20.59 -12.96 3.73
C LEU A 246 19.43 -13.91 4.07
N LEU A 247 19.24 -14.95 3.27
CA LEU A 247 18.21 -15.98 3.51
C LEU A 247 18.44 -16.77 4.81
N ARG A 248 19.69 -17.07 5.17
CA ARG A 248 20.04 -17.81 6.40
C ARG A 248 19.91 -16.98 7.68
N ASP A 249 20.34 -15.73 7.61
CA ASP A 249 20.49 -14.87 8.79
C ASP A 249 19.17 -14.13 9.14
N SER A 250 18.25 -13.98 8.18
CA SER A 250 16.93 -13.32 8.36
C SER A 250 15.84 -14.28 8.85
N ASN A 251 14.94 -13.82 9.72
CA ASN A 251 13.65 -14.48 10.04
C ASN A 251 12.47 -13.84 9.28
N SER A 252 12.72 -12.92 8.35
CA SER A 252 11.70 -12.10 7.70
C SER A 252 11.67 -12.31 6.19
N ALA A 253 10.48 -12.62 5.67
CA ALA A 253 10.25 -12.72 4.23
C ALA A 253 10.45 -11.38 3.49
N ALA A 254 10.45 -10.25 4.20
CA ALA A 254 10.76 -8.95 3.60
C ALA A 254 12.20 -8.85 3.07
N VAL A 255 13.15 -9.54 3.72
CA VAL A 255 14.52 -9.67 3.20
C VAL A 255 14.56 -10.68 2.05
N THR A 256 13.78 -11.76 2.14
CA THR A 256 13.67 -12.79 1.11
C THR A 256 13.09 -12.27 -0.20
N SER A 257 12.15 -11.32 -0.15
CA SER A 257 11.61 -10.68 -1.36
C SER A 257 12.62 -9.79 -2.08
N VAL A 258 13.54 -9.13 -1.34
CA VAL A 258 14.70 -8.45 -1.94
C VAL A 258 15.62 -9.45 -2.64
N VAL A 259 15.87 -10.61 -2.01
CA VAL A 259 16.64 -11.70 -2.64
C VAL A 259 15.95 -12.20 -3.91
N ALA A 260 14.63 -12.41 -3.87
CA ALA A 260 13.83 -12.79 -5.03
C ALA A 260 13.95 -11.78 -6.18
N SER A 261 13.89 -10.47 -5.87
CA SER A 261 14.07 -9.41 -6.86
C SER A 261 15.42 -9.50 -7.58
N VAL A 262 16.52 -9.70 -6.83
CA VAL A 262 17.87 -9.83 -7.41
C VAL A 262 18.02 -11.13 -8.22
N VAL A 263 17.43 -12.24 -7.76
CA VAL A 263 17.39 -13.51 -8.50
C VAL A 263 16.62 -13.34 -9.82
N THR A 264 15.46 -12.70 -9.81
CA THR A 264 14.66 -12.42 -11.01
C THR A 264 15.40 -11.49 -11.98
N ALA A 265 16.15 -10.52 -11.46
CA ALA A 265 17.00 -9.65 -12.25
C ALA A 265 18.16 -10.39 -12.93
N SER A 266 18.70 -11.44 -12.31
CA SER A 266 19.93 -12.10 -12.77
C SER A 266 20.01 -13.57 -12.35
N PRO A 267 19.12 -14.43 -12.88
CA PRO A 267 18.98 -15.82 -12.42
C PRO A 267 20.26 -16.64 -12.62
N LYS A 268 20.96 -16.42 -13.73
CA LYS A 268 22.22 -17.12 -14.05
C LYS A 268 23.36 -16.82 -13.06
N LEU A 269 23.33 -15.66 -12.41
CA LEU A 269 24.34 -15.27 -11.41
C LEU A 269 24.00 -15.77 -10.01
N CYS A 270 22.72 -16.12 -9.75
CA CYS A 270 22.22 -16.48 -8.44
C CYS A 270 21.58 -17.89 -8.40
N PRO A 271 22.24 -18.93 -8.94
CA PRO A 271 21.65 -20.26 -9.05
C PRO A 271 21.31 -20.89 -7.70
N GLU A 272 22.16 -20.75 -6.68
CA GLU A 272 21.92 -21.37 -5.39
C GLU A 272 20.77 -20.68 -4.64
N ALA A 273 20.76 -19.34 -4.62
CA ALA A 273 19.66 -18.60 -4.02
C ALA A 273 18.34 -18.89 -4.74
N GLY A 274 18.33 -18.93 -6.07
CA GLY A 274 17.15 -19.28 -6.85
C GLY A 274 16.60 -20.69 -6.56
N LEU A 275 17.48 -21.67 -6.31
CA LEU A 275 17.06 -23.01 -5.90
C LEU A 275 16.48 -23.05 -4.48
N VAL A 276 16.95 -22.20 -3.56
CA VAL A 276 16.34 -22.07 -2.22
C VAL A 276 14.92 -21.52 -2.34
N LEU A 277 14.73 -20.46 -3.15
CA LEU A 277 13.41 -19.87 -3.39
C LEU A 277 12.45 -20.87 -4.06
N LEU A 278 12.91 -21.61 -5.08
CA LEU A 278 12.10 -22.61 -5.77
C LEU A 278 11.62 -23.74 -4.84
N ARG A 279 12.39 -24.11 -3.81
CA ARG A 279 11.98 -25.16 -2.85
C ARG A 279 10.83 -24.74 -1.94
N SER A 280 10.52 -23.45 -1.84
CA SER A 280 9.43 -22.92 -1.03
C SER A 280 8.30 -22.41 -1.96
N PRO A 281 7.15 -23.11 -2.05
CA PRO A 281 6.03 -22.69 -2.89
C PRO A 281 5.56 -21.25 -2.59
N GLU A 282 5.61 -20.86 -1.31
CA GLU A 282 5.21 -19.53 -0.83
C GLU A 282 6.00 -18.41 -1.51
N CYS A 283 7.31 -18.62 -1.75
CA CYS A 283 8.14 -17.64 -2.45
C CYS A 283 7.63 -17.38 -3.88
N ILE A 284 7.26 -18.44 -4.59
CA ILE A 284 6.77 -18.34 -5.98
C ILE A 284 5.40 -17.66 -6.01
N ILE A 285 4.50 -18.05 -5.12
CA ILE A 285 3.14 -17.51 -5.03
C ILE A 285 3.18 -16.01 -4.70
N LEU A 286 3.96 -15.63 -3.67
CA LEU A 286 4.05 -14.24 -3.24
C LEU A 286 4.73 -13.34 -4.27
N ASP A 287 5.77 -13.82 -4.95
CA ASP A 287 6.40 -13.02 -6.01
C ASP A 287 5.50 -12.83 -7.24
N LYS A 288 4.62 -13.80 -7.51
CA LYS A 288 3.57 -13.65 -8.54
C LYS A 288 2.59 -12.56 -8.15
N MET A 289 2.13 -12.56 -6.90
CA MET A 289 1.22 -11.53 -6.38
C MET A 289 1.87 -10.15 -6.37
N ARG A 290 3.15 -10.05 -5.99
CA ARG A 290 3.92 -8.80 -6.11
C ARG A 290 3.87 -8.23 -7.52
N MET A 291 4.08 -9.05 -8.56
CA MET A 291 4.00 -8.60 -9.95
C MET A 291 2.62 -8.02 -10.30
N VAL A 292 1.55 -8.66 -9.82
CA VAL A 292 0.17 -8.18 -10.00
C VAL A 292 -0.03 -6.83 -9.30
N HIS A 293 0.38 -6.70 -8.03
CA HIS A 293 0.29 -5.45 -7.28
C HIS A 293 1.09 -4.32 -7.91
N GLU A 294 2.26 -4.58 -8.48
CA GLU A 294 3.05 -3.58 -9.19
C GLU A 294 2.36 -3.06 -10.46
N SER A 295 1.70 -3.95 -11.21
CA SER A 295 0.94 -3.56 -12.40
C SER A 295 -0.26 -2.65 -12.09
N GLN A 296 -0.76 -2.74 -10.86
CA GLN A 296 -1.91 -2.00 -10.34
C GLN A 296 -1.51 -0.88 -9.36
N SER A 297 -0.21 -0.61 -9.17
CA SER A 297 0.27 0.23 -8.07
C SER A 297 -0.25 1.67 -8.12
N PRO A 298 -0.84 2.18 -7.02
CA PRO A 298 -1.25 3.58 -6.86
C PRO A 298 -0.10 4.59 -6.96
N GLY A 299 1.16 4.15 -6.93
CA GLY A 299 2.32 5.02 -7.10
C GLY A 299 2.31 5.80 -8.42
N ARG A 300 1.71 5.22 -9.48
CA ARG A 300 1.45 5.93 -10.75
C ARG A 300 0.41 7.06 -10.59
N LEU A 301 -0.51 6.95 -9.63
CA LEU A 301 -1.51 7.98 -9.33
C LEU A 301 -0.88 9.17 -8.58
N MET A 302 0.11 8.91 -7.70
CA MET A 302 0.89 9.95 -7.02
C MET A 302 1.82 10.74 -7.96
N GLU A 303 2.19 10.20 -9.12
CA GLU A 303 2.95 10.96 -10.14
C GLU A 303 2.24 12.23 -10.61
N PHE A 304 0.93 12.35 -10.38
CA PHE A 304 0.10 13.48 -10.79
C PHE A 304 -0.07 14.57 -9.72
N MET A 305 0.56 14.44 -8.53
CA MET A 305 0.52 15.49 -7.51
C MET A 305 1.68 16.51 -7.69
N PRO A 306 1.39 17.83 -7.55
CA PRO A 306 2.40 18.87 -7.76
C PRO A 306 3.50 18.80 -6.69
N GLN A 307 4.75 18.77 -7.16
CA GLN A 307 5.95 18.60 -6.36
C GLN A 307 6.44 19.96 -5.82
N LEU A 308 6.46 20.12 -4.49
CA LEU A 308 6.80 21.39 -3.83
C LEU A 308 8.26 21.45 -3.31
N ASP A 309 8.99 20.32 -3.26
CA ASP A 309 10.32 20.22 -2.64
C ASP A 309 11.36 19.56 -3.57
N ALA A 310 12.52 20.20 -3.72
CA ALA A 310 13.62 19.76 -4.57
C ALA A 310 14.33 18.49 -4.04
N THR A 311 14.36 18.28 -2.72
CA THR A 311 15.00 17.08 -2.12
C THR A 311 14.11 15.86 -2.32
N LYS A 312 12.79 16.01 -2.15
CA LYS A 312 11.81 14.94 -2.43
C LYS A 312 11.87 14.46 -3.89
N LYS A 313 12.18 15.36 -4.82
CA LYS A 313 12.39 15.01 -6.24
C LYS A 313 13.53 14.02 -6.47
N ILE A 314 14.58 14.01 -5.65
CA ILE A 314 15.68 13.04 -5.78
C ILE A 314 15.18 11.63 -5.45
N PHE A 315 14.41 11.50 -4.36
CA PHE A 315 13.81 10.25 -3.92
C PHE A 315 12.80 9.73 -4.93
N ASP A 316 11.90 10.59 -5.42
CA ASP A 316 10.91 10.21 -6.43
C ASP A 316 11.56 9.78 -7.76
N ASN A 317 12.64 10.45 -8.17
CA ASN A 317 13.38 10.05 -9.38
C ASN A 317 14.08 8.70 -9.21
N GLU A 318 14.65 8.43 -8.04
CA GLU A 318 15.19 7.10 -7.72
C GLU A 318 14.09 6.04 -7.81
N ARG A 319 12.90 6.33 -7.26
CA ARG A 319 11.76 5.42 -7.36
C ARG A 319 11.34 5.15 -8.80
N LYS A 320 11.18 6.20 -9.62
CA LYS A 320 10.86 6.04 -11.06
C LYS A 320 11.88 5.17 -11.80
N GLN A 321 13.17 5.32 -11.50
CA GLN A 321 14.22 4.50 -12.11
C GLN A 321 14.14 3.04 -11.65
N SER A 322 13.94 2.82 -10.35
CA SER A 322 13.77 1.48 -9.78
C SER A 322 12.54 0.76 -10.33
N ASP A 323 11.43 1.48 -10.52
CA ASP A 323 10.17 0.94 -11.02
C ASP A 323 10.22 0.65 -12.53
N ALA A 324 11.13 1.30 -13.27
CA ALA A 324 11.33 1.09 -14.71
C ALA A 324 12.31 -0.06 -15.05
N MET A 325 12.88 -0.74 -14.05
CA MET A 325 13.85 -1.82 -14.29
C MET A 325 13.21 -3.02 -15.01
N GLU A 326 13.96 -3.65 -15.93
CA GLU A 326 13.42 -4.70 -16.83
C GLU A 326 12.83 -5.91 -16.09
N HIS A 327 13.38 -6.26 -14.93
CA HIS A 327 12.93 -7.42 -14.16
C HIS A 327 11.64 -7.18 -13.37
N ARG A 328 11.14 -5.94 -13.32
CA ARG A 328 9.88 -5.60 -12.62
C ARG A 328 8.66 -6.26 -13.25
N SER A 329 8.67 -6.45 -14.57
CA SER A 329 7.64 -7.16 -15.33
C SER A 329 7.82 -8.68 -15.36
N LYS A 330 8.76 -9.22 -14.58
CA LYS A 330 9.07 -10.65 -14.48
C LYS A 330 8.86 -11.09 -13.03
N ASP A 331 8.70 -12.38 -12.83
CA ASP A 331 8.55 -13.02 -11.53
C ASP A 331 9.53 -14.20 -11.37
N LEU A 332 9.49 -14.85 -10.21
CA LEU A 332 10.28 -16.04 -9.94
C LEU A 332 9.96 -17.22 -10.88
N GLU A 333 8.77 -17.32 -11.47
CA GLU A 333 8.50 -18.38 -12.47
C GLU A 333 9.42 -18.21 -13.68
N VAL A 334 9.54 -16.96 -14.17
CA VAL A 334 10.46 -16.60 -15.27
C VAL A 334 11.92 -16.79 -14.85
N ALA A 335 12.27 -16.48 -13.60
CA ALA A 335 13.62 -16.71 -13.09
C ALA A 335 13.98 -18.22 -13.11
N VAL A 336 13.06 -19.07 -12.66
CA VAL A 336 13.22 -20.54 -12.62
C VAL A 336 13.31 -21.15 -14.01
N LEU A 337 12.51 -20.65 -14.97
CA LEU A 337 12.67 -21.01 -16.39
C LEU A 337 14.08 -20.70 -16.90
N ASN A 338 14.59 -19.49 -16.60
CA ASN A 338 15.91 -19.06 -17.03
C ASN A 338 17.06 -19.85 -16.37
N LEU A 339 16.87 -20.36 -15.15
CA LEU A 339 17.85 -21.22 -14.48
C LEU A 339 18.09 -22.52 -15.28
N GLN A 340 17.06 -23.07 -15.92
CA GLN A 340 17.18 -24.28 -16.74
C GLN A 340 17.96 -24.07 -18.04
N LEU A 341 18.22 -22.83 -18.44
CA LEU A 341 19.08 -22.51 -19.59
C LEU A 341 20.57 -22.56 -19.26
N GLY A 342 20.93 -22.91 -18.01
CA GLY A 342 22.29 -23.03 -17.52
C GLY A 342 22.64 -24.45 -17.05
N THR A 343 23.69 -24.54 -16.23
CA THR A 343 24.19 -25.82 -15.68
C THR A 343 23.33 -26.37 -14.53
N THR A 344 22.31 -25.66 -14.09
CA THR A 344 21.45 -26.05 -12.96
C THR A 344 20.19 -26.80 -13.37
N VAL A 345 20.01 -27.10 -14.66
CA VAL A 345 18.81 -27.75 -15.22
C VAL A 345 18.40 -29.01 -14.45
N ASP A 346 19.33 -29.95 -14.22
CA ASP A 346 19.02 -31.22 -13.52
C ASP A 346 18.54 -30.99 -12.08
N ARG A 347 19.07 -29.96 -11.42
CA ARG A 347 18.71 -29.60 -10.04
C ARG A 347 17.37 -28.90 -9.97
N VAL A 348 17.07 -28.05 -10.95
CA VAL A 348 15.73 -27.44 -11.07
C VAL A 348 14.69 -28.52 -11.35
N HIS A 349 14.95 -29.43 -12.28
CA HIS A 349 14.06 -30.55 -12.58
C HIS A 349 13.83 -31.43 -11.36
N ALA A 350 14.88 -31.75 -10.60
CA ALA A 350 14.73 -32.52 -9.36
C ALA A 350 13.80 -31.84 -8.34
N VAL A 351 13.89 -30.52 -8.17
CA VAL A 351 13.00 -29.78 -7.24
C VAL A 351 11.57 -29.71 -7.78
N LEU A 352 11.39 -29.48 -9.09
CA LEU A 352 10.05 -29.50 -9.71
C LEU A 352 9.39 -30.88 -9.61
N ASP A 353 10.17 -31.95 -9.81
CA ASP A 353 9.69 -33.33 -9.69
C ASP A 353 9.33 -33.67 -8.24
N GLU A 354 10.09 -33.17 -7.25
CA GLU A 354 9.76 -33.30 -5.83
C GLU A 354 8.41 -32.63 -5.51
N HIS A 355 8.20 -31.39 -5.98
CA HIS A 355 6.93 -30.68 -5.81
C HIS A 355 5.77 -31.44 -6.46
N ARG A 356 5.95 -31.94 -7.69
CA ARG A 356 4.92 -32.73 -8.38
C ARG A 356 4.58 -34.02 -7.63
N ALA A 357 5.59 -34.71 -7.10
CA ALA A 357 5.39 -35.93 -6.32
C ALA A 357 4.64 -35.69 -4.98
N SER A 358 4.67 -34.46 -4.47
CA SER A 358 3.96 -34.06 -3.26
C SER A 358 2.49 -33.67 -3.47
N LEU A 359 2.05 -33.53 -4.72
CA LEU A 359 0.67 -33.13 -5.03
C LEU A 359 -0.33 -34.24 -4.68
N PRO A 360 -1.53 -33.90 -4.16
CA PRO A 360 -2.64 -34.83 -4.01
C PRO A 360 -3.08 -35.44 -5.36
N ALA A 361 -3.83 -36.55 -5.29
CA ALA A 361 -4.46 -37.13 -6.47
C ALA A 361 -5.38 -36.09 -7.15
N PRO A 362 -5.50 -36.07 -8.49
CA PRO A 362 -6.27 -35.04 -9.22
C PRO A 362 -7.70 -34.84 -8.73
N GLU A 363 -8.34 -35.91 -8.26
CA GLU A 363 -9.71 -35.92 -7.73
C GLU A 363 -9.85 -35.14 -6.41
N ASP A 364 -8.77 -35.03 -5.63
CA ASP A 364 -8.72 -34.37 -4.32
C ASP A 364 -8.16 -32.93 -4.39
N GLN A 365 -7.86 -32.42 -5.58
CA GLN A 365 -7.26 -31.09 -5.74
C GLN A 365 -8.32 -29.99 -5.63
N ASN A 366 -8.05 -28.97 -4.83
CA ASN A 366 -8.79 -27.70 -4.86
C ASN A 366 -8.14 -26.72 -5.87
N ASP A 367 -8.70 -25.52 -6.00
CA ASP A 367 -8.21 -24.53 -6.97
C ASP A 367 -6.82 -23.97 -6.62
N ASP A 368 -6.45 -23.92 -5.33
CA ASP A 368 -5.10 -23.52 -4.90
C ASP A 368 -4.05 -24.53 -5.39
N VAL A 369 -4.34 -25.82 -5.23
CA VAL A 369 -3.47 -26.90 -5.69
C VAL A 369 -3.40 -26.92 -7.23
N ARG A 370 -4.52 -26.70 -7.92
CA ARG A 370 -4.54 -26.58 -9.40
C ARG A 370 -3.72 -25.38 -9.87
N SER A 371 -3.81 -24.25 -9.18
CA SER A 371 -3.01 -23.04 -9.46
C SER A 371 -1.52 -23.29 -9.24
N TRP A 372 -1.14 -24.02 -8.18
CA TRP A 372 0.24 -24.43 -7.96
C TRP A 372 0.74 -25.39 -9.05
N ARG A 373 -0.08 -26.36 -9.48
CA ARG A 373 0.26 -27.25 -10.60
C ARG A 373 0.49 -26.47 -11.90
N LEU A 374 -0.32 -25.45 -12.17
CA LEU A 374 -0.12 -24.55 -13.31
C LEU A 374 1.19 -23.76 -13.20
N ALA A 375 1.55 -23.27 -12.01
CA ALA A 375 2.83 -22.61 -11.79
C ALA A 375 4.02 -23.56 -12.03
N LEU A 376 3.94 -24.82 -11.56
CA LEU A 376 4.95 -25.85 -11.83
C LEU A 376 5.12 -26.12 -13.33
N ASP A 377 4.02 -26.12 -14.10
CA ASP A 377 4.06 -26.27 -15.56
C ASP A 377 4.71 -25.08 -16.26
N ARG A 378 4.36 -23.85 -15.83
CA ARG A 378 4.99 -22.61 -16.32
C ARG A 378 6.47 -22.55 -16.00
N MET A 379 6.90 -23.15 -14.89
CA MET A 379 8.30 -23.19 -14.50
C MET A 379 9.11 -24.29 -15.18
N ASP A 380 8.53 -25.24 -15.91
CA ASP A 380 9.21 -26.43 -16.41
C ASP A 380 9.45 -26.37 -17.93
N LEU A 381 10.70 -26.23 -18.38
CA LEU A 381 11.00 -26.18 -19.82
C LEU A 381 10.59 -27.47 -20.57
N ARG A 382 10.42 -28.61 -19.88
CA ARG A 382 9.92 -29.86 -20.49
C ARG A 382 8.46 -29.73 -20.97
N ARG A 383 7.72 -28.73 -20.46
CA ARG A 383 6.34 -28.39 -20.86
C ARG A 383 6.30 -27.42 -22.04
N TYR A 384 7.43 -26.98 -22.58
CA TYR A 384 7.48 -26.08 -23.73
C TYR A 384 7.88 -26.81 -25.01
N ARG A 385 7.43 -26.32 -26.17
CA ARG A 385 7.83 -26.79 -27.50
C ARG A 385 8.21 -25.61 -28.39
N PRO A 386 9.12 -25.78 -29.36
CA PRO A 386 9.35 -24.75 -30.37
C PRO A 386 8.04 -24.40 -31.08
N SER A 387 7.76 -23.10 -31.19
CA SER A 387 6.62 -22.59 -31.95
C SER A 387 6.88 -22.74 -33.44
N ASP A 388 5.84 -23.03 -34.21
CA ASP A 388 5.88 -23.04 -35.67
C ASP A 388 5.88 -21.62 -36.28
N ARG A 389 5.80 -20.57 -35.44
CA ARG A 389 5.91 -19.17 -35.88
C ARG A 389 7.31 -18.90 -36.45
N ILE A 390 7.33 -18.47 -37.71
CA ILE A 390 8.54 -18.22 -38.50
C ILE A 390 9.50 -17.31 -37.72
N THR A 391 10.77 -17.75 -37.63
CA THR A 391 11.91 -16.99 -37.12
C THR A 391 12.11 -15.72 -37.97
N GLU A 392 11.48 -14.61 -37.60
CA GLU A 392 11.89 -13.32 -38.15
C GLU A 392 13.25 -12.94 -37.57
N PRO A 393 14.24 -12.55 -38.39
CA PRO A 393 15.49 -12.02 -37.87
C PRO A 393 15.19 -10.75 -37.08
N LEU A 394 15.62 -10.73 -35.80
CA LEU A 394 15.54 -9.54 -34.95
C LEU A 394 16.31 -8.39 -35.64
N ASN A 395 15.59 -7.48 -36.28
CA ASN A 395 16.18 -6.22 -36.75
C ASN A 395 16.63 -5.42 -35.53
N LYS A 396 17.93 -5.44 -35.24
CA LYS A 396 18.55 -4.61 -34.20
C LYS A 396 18.32 -3.13 -34.53
N THR A 397 17.36 -2.48 -33.87
CA THR A 397 17.39 -1.03 -33.64
C THR A 397 18.27 -0.75 -32.43
N SER A 398 19.59 -0.86 -32.60
CA SER A 398 20.56 -0.05 -31.88
C SER A 398 21.95 -0.29 -32.49
N SER A 399 22.46 0.78 -33.07
CA SER A 399 23.84 0.95 -33.47
C SER A 399 24.77 0.73 -32.28
N GLN A 400 25.57 -0.34 -32.32
CA GLN A 400 26.99 -0.31 -31.95
C GLN A 400 27.71 -1.53 -32.52
N GLU A 401 28.98 -1.30 -32.81
CA GLU A 401 29.81 -1.94 -33.84
C GLU A 401 30.26 -3.37 -33.49
N GLY A 402 30.37 -4.21 -34.53
CA GLY A 402 31.29 -5.36 -34.57
C GLY A 402 30.68 -6.73 -34.36
N GLY A 403 30.41 -7.45 -35.45
CA GLY A 403 30.17 -8.89 -35.46
C GLY A 403 28.80 -9.30 -36.02
N ASP A 404 28.81 -9.77 -37.27
CA ASP A 404 27.66 -10.23 -38.04
C ASP A 404 27.17 -11.59 -37.50
N ALA A 405 26.53 -11.60 -36.33
CA ALA A 405 25.82 -12.76 -35.81
C ALA A 405 24.32 -12.52 -35.99
N GLN A 406 23.73 -13.12 -37.02
CA GLN A 406 22.28 -13.26 -37.15
C GLN A 406 21.76 -14.06 -35.94
N HIS A 407 21.19 -13.35 -34.96
CA HIS A 407 20.49 -14.00 -33.86
C HIS A 407 19.14 -14.51 -34.37
N VAL A 408 19.04 -15.82 -34.54
CA VAL A 408 17.76 -16.50 -34.81
C VAL A 408 17.03 -16.63 -33.47
N ALA A 409 15.90 -15.93 -33.31
CA ALA A 409 15.06 -16.07 -32.14
C ALA A 409 14.17 -17.31 -32.28
N VAL A 410 14.34 -18.31 -31.40
CA VAL A 410 13.44 -19.47 -31.32
C VAL A 410 12.32 -19.13 -30.35
N PHE A 411 11.09 -19.04 -30.85
CA PHE A 411 9.90 -18.90 -30.01
C PHE A 411 9.54 -20.26 -29.41
N ILE A 412 9.20 -20.28 -28.13
CA ILE A 412 8.71 -21.49 -27.44
C ILE A 412 7.30 -21.24 -26.94
N GLU A 413 6.45 -22.25 -27.06
CA GLU A 413 5.06 -22.23 -26.60
C GLU A 413 4.86 -23.31 -25.54
N MET A 414 4.12 -22.96 -24.49
CA MET A 414 3.74 -23.91 -23.44
C MET A 414 2.70 -24.88 -24.01
N GLN A 415 2.85 -26.16 -23.68
CA GLN A 415 1.84 -27.16 -23.99
C GLN A 415 0.51 -26.83 -23.29
N PRO A 416 -0.63 -27.22 -23.88
CA PRO A 416 -1.93 -27.01 -23.23
C PRO A 416 -1.96 -27.64 -21.83
N PRO A 417 -2.53 -26.95 -20.84
CA PRO A 417 -2.69 -27.51 -19.50
C PRO A 417 -3.71 -28.66 -19.50
N ASP A 418 -3.73 -29.43 -18.42
CA ASP A 418 -4.71 -30.50 -18.24
C ASP A 418 -6.15 -29.93 -18.23
N PRO A 419 -7.18 -30.69 -18.67
CA PRO A 419 -8.54 -30.16 -18.86
C PRO A 419 -9.16 -29.51 -17.62
N ASP A 420 -8.88 -30.05 -16.42
CA ASP A 420 -9.36 -29.53 -15.15
C ASP A 420 -8.68 -28.21 -14.75
N VAL A 421 -7.40 -28.03 -15.11
CA VAL A 421 -6.70 -26.73 -14.97
C VAL A 421 -7.24 -25.73 -15.98
N GLN A 422 -7.53 -26.16 -17.21
CA GLN A 422 -8.11 -25.28 -18.24
C GLN A 422 -9.50 -24.78 -17.83
N GLU A 423 -10.36 -25.65 -17.29
CA GLU A 423 -11.67 -25.27 -16.79
C GLU A 423 -11.59 -24.25 -15.64
N MET A 424 -10.66 -24.44 -14.70
CA MET A 424 -10.38 -23.47 -13.64
C MET A 424 -9.97 -22.11 -14.21
N MET A 425 -9.06 -22.10 -15.20
CA MET A 425 -8.60 -20.87 -15.86
C MET A 425 -9.73 -20.14 -16.59
N ASP A 426 -10.58 -20.87 -17.30
CA ASP A 426 -11.71 -20.30 -18.05
C ASP A 426 -12.73 -19.68 -17.08
N ARG A 427 -13.05 -20.36 -15.98
CA ARG A 427 -13.91 -19.82 -14.92
C ARG A 427 -13.33 -18.55 -14.29
N SER A 428 -12.05 -18.55 -13.93
CA SER A 428 -11.39 -17.36 -13.37
C SER A 428 -11.31 -16.20 -14.38
N ASN A 429 -11.16 -16.49 -15.68
CA ASN A 429 -11.20 -15.46 -16.72
C ASN A 429 -12.59 -14.83 -16.86
N ASP A 430 -13.66 -15.62 -16.74
CA ASP A 430 -15.04 -15.13 -16.76
C ASP A 430 -15.32 -14.25 -15.53
N GLU A 431 -14.89 -14.67 -14.33
CA GLU A 431 -14.97 -13.89 -13.10
C GLU A 431 -14.19 -12.57 -13.21
N TYR A 432 -12.95 -12.61 -13.69
CA TYR A 432 -12.12 -11.41 -13.89
C TYR A 432 -12.71 -10.46 -14.94
N SER A 433 -13.32 -11.00 -16.00
CA SER A 433 -14.00 -10.21 -17.02
C SER A 433 -15.25 -9.53 -16.48
N ALA A 434 -16.02 -10.22 -15.64
CA ALA A 434 -17.15 -9.63 -14.91
C ALA A 434 -16.68 -8.53 -13.96
N PHE A 435 -15.64 -8.79 -13.16
CA PHE A 435 -15.03 -7.83 -12.25
C PHE A 435 -14.58 -6.54 -12.97
N ASN A 436 -13.84 -6.67 -14.07
CA ASN A 436 -13.35 -5.51 -14.83
C ASN A 436 -14.48 -4.70 -15.46
N ARG A 437 -15.52 -5.38 -15.94
CA ARG A 437 -16.72 -4.71 -16.44
C ARG A 437 -17.36 -3.88 -15.33
N ASP A 438 -17.55 -4.47 -14.16
CA ASP A 438 -18.28 -3.85 -13.05
C ASP A 438 -17.48 -2.68 -12.42
N ILE A 439 -16.15 -2.83 -12.24
CA ILE A 439 -15.27 -1.71 -11.85
C ILE A 439 -15.24 -0.62 -12.93
N GLY A 440 -15.16 -1.00 -14.20
CA GLY A 440 -15.15 -0.03 -15.30
C GLY A 440 -16.41 0.85 -15.32
N LEU A 441 -17.58 0.25 -15.04
CA LEU A 441 -18.85 0.96 -14.92
C LEU A 441 -18.89 1.88 -13.69
N LEU A 442 -18.38 1.40 -12.54
CA LEU A 442 -18.26 2.21 -11.33
C LEU A 442 -17.39 3.45 -11.55
N MET A 443 -16.19 3.26 -12.12
CA MET A 443 -15.25 4.34 -12.42
C MET A 443 -15.80 5.34 -13.42
N TRP A 444 -16.51 4.87 -14.46
CA TRP A 444 -17.22 5.76 -15.38
C TRP A 444 -18.29 6.58 -14.66
N GLY A 445 -19.15 5.93 -13.87
CA GLY A 445 -20.25 6.59 -13.17
C GLY A 445 -19.75 7.62 -12.16
N GLN A 446 -18.69 7.31 -11.42
CA GLN A 446 -18.05 8.24 -10.50
C GLN A 446 -17.46 9.46 -11.24
N GLY A 447 -16.70 9.23 -12.32
CA GLY A 447 -16.08 10.32 -13.08
C GLY A 447 -17.08 11.31 -13.67
N VAL A 448 -18.18 10.81 -14.24
CA VAL A 448 -19.27 11.65 -14.77
C VAL A 448 -20.03 12.36 -13.65
N PHE A 449 -20.26 11.71 -12.51
CA PHE A 449 -20.96 12.30 -11.38
C PHE A 449 -20.14 13.42 -10.70
N GLU A 450 -18.85 13.25 -10.53
CA GLU A 450 -17.99 14.23 -9.85
C GLU A 450 -17.52 15.38 -10.78
N HIS A 451 -17.87 15.34 -12.07
CA HIS A 451 -17.35 16.25 -13.10
C HIS A 451 -15.82 16.31 -13.12
N ASN A 452 -15.17 15.16 -12.89
CA ASN A 452 -13.73 15.08 -12.79
C ASN A 452 -13.10 15.15 -14.19
N GLU A 453 -12.66 16.34 -14.61
CA GLU A 453 -12.00 16.59 -15.92
C GLU A 453 -10.76 15.71 -16.17
N LYS A 454 -10.18 15.11 -15.11
CA LYS A 454 -9.03 14.20 -15.21
C LYS A 454 -9.42 12.75 -15.54
N MET A 455 -10.68 12.36 -15.34
CA MET A 455 -11.17 11.04 -15.73
C MET A 455 -11.61 11.08 -17.19
N THR A 456 -11.13 10.14 -18.01
CA THR A 456 -11.46 10.02 -19.45
C THR A 456 -12.87 9.49 -19.70
N ALA A 457 -13.80 9.69 -18.76
CA ALA A 457 -15.17 9.18 -18.86
C ALA A 457 -15.97 10.08 -19.81
N ASN A 458 -16.51 9.50 -20.89
CA ASN A 458 -17.37 10.21 -21.83
C ASN A 458 -18.83 10.20 -21.32
N PRO A 459 -19.43 11.36 -20.98
CA PRO A 459 -20.83 11.41 -20.53
C PRO A 459 -21.83 10.98 -21.61
N GLU A 460 -21.48 11.05 -22.90
CA GLU A 460 -22.38 10.68 -24.00
C GLU A 460 -22.69 9.16 -24.04
N GLU A 461 -21.89 8.33 -23.36
CA GLU A 461 -22.07 6.87 -23.29
C GLU A 461 -23.18 6.41 -22.33
N TRP A 462 -23.88 7.34 -21.67
CA TRP A 462 -24.82 7.01 -20.58
C TRP A 462 -25.91 6.00 -20.95
N ARG A 463 -26.43 6.02 -22.19
CA ARG A 463 -27.46 5.04 -22.63
C ARG A 463 -26.91 3.62 -22.69
N GLU A 464 -25.69 3.46 -23.20
CA GLU A 464 -25.03 2.17 -23.26
C GLU A 464 -24.79 1.65 -21.84
N LYS A 465 -24.25 2.51 -20.95
CA LYS A 465 -23.99 2.12 -19.57
C LYS A 465 -25.26 1.76 -18.82
N LEU A 466 -26.35 2.52 -19.00
CA LEU A 466 -27.66 2.24 -18.43
C LEU A 466 -28.18 0.85 -18.84
N ALA A 467 -28.10 0.53 -20.14
CA ALA A 467 -28.53 -0.78 -20.65
C ALA A 467 -27.71 -1.94 -20.04
N VAL A 468 -26.41 -1.74 -19.84
CA VAL A 468 -25.54 -2.75 -19.22
C VAL A 468 -25.88 -2.94 -17.73
N VAL A 469 -26.01 -1.86 -16.95
CA VAL A 469 -26.29 -1.98 -15.50
C VAL A 469 -27.68 -2.53 -15.18
N GLN A 470 -28.65 -2.36 -16.08
CA GLN A 470 -29.98 -2.98 -15.95
C GLN A 470 -29.95 -4.50 -16.09
N GLN A 471 -28.95 -5.04 -16.80
CA GLN A 471 -28.77 -6.49 -17.00
C GLN A 471 -27.91 -7.14 -15.91
N LEU A 472 -27.20 -6.34 -15.09
CA LEU A 472 -26.45 -6.85 -13.96
C LEU A 472 -27.41 -7.40 -12.91
N SER A 473 -27.39 -8.70 -12.65
CA SER A 473 -27.96 -9.25 -11.42
C SER A 473 -27.07 -8.78 -10.26
N GLY A 474 -27.66 -8.17 -9.23
CA GLY A 474 -26.91 -7.83 -8.02
C GLY A 474 -26.37 -9.12 -7.40
N SER A 475 -25.08 -9.39 -7.59
CA SER A 475 -24.36 -10.40 -6.83
C SER A 475 -23.80 -9.69 -5.61
N ILE A 476 -24.20 -10.15 -4.42
CA ILE A 476 -23.51 -9.80 -3.17
C ILE A 476 -22.15 -10.51 -3.26
N ASP A 477 -21.15 -9.82 -3.79
CA ASP A 477 -19.79 -10.33 -3.82
C ASP A 477 -19.07 -9.85 -2.56
N GLU A 478 -18.86 -10.75 -1.61
CA GLU A 478 -18.20 -10.52 -0.31
C GLU A 478 -16.65 -10.47 -0.42
N THR A 479 -16.07 -10.19 -1.59
CA THR A 479 -14.61 -10.17 -1.74
C THR A 479 -13.96 -8.79 -1.75
N LEU A 480 -12.81 -8.74 -1.04
CA LEU A 480 -11.84 -7.66 -0.78
C LEU A 480 -12.29 -6.23 -1.12
N GLY A 481 -12.55 -5.46 -0.05
CA GLY A 481 -12.82 -4.02 -0.09
C GLY A 481 -14.19 -3.61 0.45
N GLY A 482 -15.07 -4.54 0.80
CA GLY A 482 -16.38 -4.26 1.44
C GLY A 482 -17.38 -3.47 0.58
N ILE A 483 -17.03 -3.19 -0.69
CA ILE A 483 -17.87 -2.48 -1.66
C ILE A 483 -18.43 -3.50 -2.64
N ASP A 484 -19.77 -3.60 -2.68
CA ASP A 484 -20.47 -4.27 -3.78
C ASP A 484 -20.35 -3.39 -5.03
N LYS A 485 -19.43 -3.77 -5.91
CA LYS A 485 -19.01 -3.02 -7.09
C LYS A 485 -20.15 -2.93 -8.11
N ALA A 486 -20.88 -4.02 -8.31
CA ALA A 486 -22.02 -4.09 -9.22
C ALA A 486 -23.16 -3.19 -8.73
N SER A 487 -23.53 -3.29 -7.45
CA SER A 487 -24.58 -2.42 -6.87
C SER A 487 -24.16 -0.95 -6.84
N SER A 488 -22.89 -0.67 -6.54
CA SER A 488 -22.37 0.70 -6.55
C SER A 488 -22.37 1.28 -7.97
N ALA A 489 -21.94 0.52 -8.98
CA ALA A 489 -22.02 0.92 -10.38
C ALA A 489 -23.46 1.25 -10.81
N ARG A 490 -24.42 0.40 -10.44
CA ARG A 490 -25.86 0.64 -10.70
C ARG A 490 -26.34 1.96 -10.10
N ALA A 491 -25.99 2.24 -8.85
CA ALA A 491 -26.40 3.46 -8.16
C ALA A 491 -25.75 4.72 -8.74
N TYR A 492 -24.46 4.68 -9.11
CA TYR A 492 -23.80 5.80 -9.79
C TYR A 492 -24.44 6.10 -11.15
N VAL A 493 -24.68 5.08 -11.98
CA VAL A 493 -25.34 5.28 -13.28
C VAL A 493 -26.76 5.82 -13.10
N ALA A 494 -27.54 5.27 -12.16
CA ALA A 494 -28.88 5.78 -11.84
C ALA A 494 -28.83 7.25 -11.41
N ALA A 495 -27.86 7.64 -10.57
CA ALA A 495 -27.70 9.00 -10.10
C ALA A 495 -27.35 9.98 -11.23
N VAL A 496 -26.44 9.60 -12.14
CA VAL A 496 -26.13 10.37 -13.36
C VAL A 496 -27.39 10.53 -14.22
N CYS A 497 -28.13 9.45 -14.46
CA CYS A 497 -29.37 9.50 -15.24
C CYS A 497 -30.44 10.41 -14.60
N ILE A 498 -30.58 10.40 -13.27
CA ILE A 498 -31.53 11.27 -12.55
C ILE A 498 -31.14 12.74 -12.64
N ARG A 499 -29.85 13.03 -12.51
CA ARG A 499 -29.32 14.40 -12.50
C ARG A 499 -29.37 15.04 -13.89
N ASP A 500 -28.86 14.32 -14.90
CA ASP A 500 -28.52 14.90 -16.20
C ASP A 500 -29.52 14.54 -17.31
N HIS A 501 -30.12 13.34 -17.25
CA HIS A 501 -30.86 12.77 -18.39
C HIS A 501 -32.32 12.41 -18.09
N TRP A 502 -32.88 12.83 -16.94
CA TRP A 502 -34.24 12.45 -16.52
C TRP A 502 -35.35 12.63 -17.58
N PRO A 503 -35.38 13.73 -18.37
CA PRO A 503 -36.39 13.92 -19.42
C PRO A 503 -36.24 12.97 -20.61
N GLU A 504 -35.06 12.38 -20.79
CA GLU A 504 -34.71 11.48 -21.91
C GLU A 504 -34.98 10.00 -21.62
N LEU A 505 -35.32 9.69 -20.35
CA LEU A 505 -35.64 8.35 -19.86
C LEU A 505 -37.10 7.98 -20.17
N THR A 506 -37.32 6.72 -20.50
CA THR A 506 -38.65 6.10 -20.55
C THR A 506 -39.21 5.92 -19.13
N SER A 507 -40.53 5.73 -19.00
CA SER A 507 -41.15 5.50 -17.69
C SER A 507 -40.60 4.29 -16.94
N SER A 508 -40.20 3.23 -17.66
CA SER A 508 -39.57 2.05 -17.05
C SER A 508 -38.15 2.34 -16.56
N GLU A 509 -37.38 3.15 -17.28
CA GLU A 509 -36.03 3.56 -16.87
C GLU A 509 -36.08 4.54 -15.69
N GLN A 510 -37.06 5.45 -15.66
CA GLN A 510 -37.30 6.35 -14.53
C GLN A 510 -37.61 5.58 -13.24
N ASP A 511 -38.50 4.58 -13.33
CA ASP A 511 -38.86 3.72 -12.20
C ASP A 511 -37.66 2.88 -11.72
N TRP A 512 -36.87 2.34 -12.65
CA TRP A 512 -35.64 1.62 -12.33
C TRP A 512 -34.60 2.50 -11.63
N CYS A 513 -34.36 3.72 -12.11
CA CYS A 513 -33.40 4.65 -11.50
C CYS A 513 -33.87 5.04 -10.09
N LEU A 514 -35.15 5.38 -9.93
CA LEU A 514 -35.74 5.72 -8.64
C LEU A 514 -35.59 4.57 -7.64
N THR A 515 -35.94 3.36 -8.05
CA THR A 515 -35.89 2.16 -7.20
C THR A 515 -34.46 1.86 -6.78
N THR A 516 -33.52 1.86 -7.72
CA THR A 516 -32.08 1.63 -7.47
C THR A 516 -31.50 2.67 -6.49
N THR A 517 -31.84 3.95 -6.66
CA THR A 517 -31.43 5.02 -5.73
C THR A 517 -31.98 4.79 -4.32
N CYS A 518 -33.26 4.44 -4.19
CA CYS A 518 -33.88 4.22 -2.88
C CYS A 518 -33.31 2.96 -2.18
N GLU A 519 -33.12 1.87 -2.91
CA GLU A 519 -32.54 0.62 -2.39
C GLU A 519 -31.09 0.82 -1.94
N SER A 520 -30.29 1.55 -2.71
CA SER A 520 -28.89 1.84 -2.36
C SER A 520 -28.76 2.61 -1.05
N ILE A 521 -29.67 3.55 -0.78
CA ILE A 521 -29.72 4.29 0.50
C ILE A 521 -30.19 3.38 1.64
N ALA A 522 -31.19 2.54 1.39
CA ALA A 522 -31.78 1.69 2.42
C ALA A 522 -30.86 0.57 2.91
N ALA A 523 -29.96 0.06 2.05
CA ALA A 523 -29.15 -1.13 2.33
C ALA A 523 -28.31 -1.06 3.61
N LYS A 524 -27.72 0.10 3.92
CA LYS A 524 -26.86 0.31 5.10
C LYS A 524 -27.30 1.52 5.95
N CYS A 525 -28.59 1.88 5.89
CA CYS A 525 -29.08 3.08 6.56
C CYS A 525 -28.98 3.05 8.08
N ASP A 526 -28.96 1.85 8.67
CA ASP A 526 -28.83 1.61 10.11
C ASP A 526 -27.48 0.96 10.47
N GLU A 527 -26.45 1.09 9.62
CA GLU A 527 -25.10 0.59 9.88
C GLU A 527 -24.62 1.02 11.27
N THR A 528 -24.00 0.09 12.00
CA THR A 528 -23.58 0.33 13.39
C THR A 528 -22.10 0.24 13.66
N ASP A 529 -21.34 -0.41 12.76
CA ASP A 529 -19.90 -0.53 12.87
C ASP A 529 -19.21 0.84 12.84
N GLN A 530 -18.40 1.15 13.87
CA GLN A 530 -17.82 2.48 14.04
C GLN A 530 -16.91 2.86 12.86
N THR A 531 -16.16 1.90 12.33
CA THR A 531 -15.23 2.10 11.21
C THR A 531 -16.00 2.45 9.94
N SER A 532 -17.06 1.69 9.64
CA SER A 532 -17.94 1.93 8.49
C SER A 532 -18.67 3.27 8.60
N CYS A 533 -19.04 3.69 9.81
CA CYS A 533 -19.78 4.94 10.05
C CYS A 533 -18.93 6.19 9.81
N CYS A 534 -17.64 6.15 10.16
CA CYS A 534 -16.70 7.26 9.98
C CYS A 534 -15.91 7.19 8.66
N GLN A 535 -16.10 6.13 7.86
CA GLN A 535 -15.43 5.97 6.57
C GLN A 535 -15.81 7.12 5.62
N ARG A 536 -14.78 7.73 5.03
CA ARG A 536 -14.92 8.77 4.00
C ARG A 536 -14.29 8.32 2.68
N TYR A 537 -14.67 8.97 1.59
CA TYR A 537 -14.21 8.71 0.23
C TYR A 537 -14.45 7.26 -0.22
N SER A 538 -15.52 6.65 0.28
CA SER A 538 -15.94 5.33 -0.20
C SER A 538 -16.55 5.46 -1.60
N MET A 539 -16.20 4.54 -2.50
CA MET A 539 -16.80 4.45 -3.85
C MET A 539 -18.17 3.76 -3.83
N SER A 540 -18.85 3.77 -2.68
CA SER A 540 -20.15 3.13 -2.50
C SER A 540 -21.28 3.95 -3.15
N GLY A 541 -22.24 3.23 -3.74
CA GLY A 541 -23.38 3.81 -4.46
C GLY A 541 -24.36 4.65 -3.63
N ASP A 542 -24.34 4.50 -2.31
CA ASP A 542 -25.21 5.23 -1.37
C ASP A 542 -24.94 6.73 -1.33
N ARG A 543 -23.69 7.18 -1.56
CA ARG A 543 -23.33 8.62 -1.62
C ARG A 543 -23.99 9.34 -2.80
N PRO A 544 -23.76 8.95 -4.07
CA PRO A 544 -24.41 9.60 -5.21
C PRO A 544 -25.93 9.44 -5.14
N ALA A 545 -26.44 8.30 -4.66
CA ALA A 545 -27.87 8.09 -4.44
C ALA A 545 -28.47 9.09 -3.44
N ALA A 546 -27.83 9.26 -2.28
CA ALA A 546 -28.24 10.21 -1.25
C ALA A 546 -28.23 11.67 -1.75
N PHE A 547 -27.27 12.03 -2.60
CA PHE A 547 -27.22 13.37 -3.19
C PHE A 547 -28.40 13.63 -4.14
N VAL A 548 -28.78 12.68 -5.00
CA VAL A 548 -29.82 12.90 -6.02
C VAL A 548 -31.24 12.65 -5.53
N VAL A 549 -31.44 11.98 -4.38
CA VAL A 549 -32.78 11.61 -3.90
C VAL A 549 -33.69 12.83 -3.69
N SER A 550 -33.13 13.98 -3.27
CA SER A 550 -33.88 15.23 -3.13
C SER A 550 -34.31 15.83 -4.48
N ALA A 551 -33.56 15.58 -5.56
CA ALA A 551 -33.93 16.02 -6.91
C ALA A 551 -35.16 15.29 -7.43
N LEU A 552 -35.41 14.06 -6.98
CA LEU A 552 -36.60 13.27 -7.33
C LEU A 552 -37.90 13.90 -6.78
N CYS A 553 -37.84 14.62 -5.65
CA CYS A 553 -39.01 15.31 -5.09
C CYS A 553 -39.65 16.31 -6.06
N GLY A 554 -38.89 16.82 -7.04
CA GLY A 554 -39.36 17.80 -8.03
C GLY A 554 -39.79 17.19 -9.35
N LYS A 555 -39.76 15.86 -9.48
CA LYS A 555 -40.14 15.16 -10.71
C LYS A 555 -41.61 14.74 -10.66
N GLN A 556 -42.17 14.44 -11.83
CA GLN A 556 -43.54 13.91 -11.93
C GLN A 556 -43.54 12.44 -11.49
N LEU A 557 -44.00 12.19 -10.27
CA LEU A 557 -44.04 10.87 -9.64
C LEU A 557 -45.48 10.50 -9.25
N SER A 558 -45.79 9.20 -9.23
CA SER A 558 -47.00 8.69 -8.59
C SER A 558 -46.95 8.88 -7.07
N GLU A 559 -48.09 8.79 -6.39
CA GLU A 559 -48.18 8.97 -4.93
C GLU A 559 -47.33 7.95 -4.15
N SER A 560 -47.28 6.69 -4.63
CA SER A 560 -46.44 5.65 -4.06
C SER A 560 -44.95 5.94 -4.22
N GLN A 561 -44.53 6.34 -5.43
CA GLN A 561 -43.14 6.73 -5.71
C GLN A 561 -42.73 7.96 -4.89
N ARG A 562 -43.61 8.96 -4.75
CA ARG A 562 -43.34 10.15 -3.92
C ARG A 562 -43.13 9.75 -2.46
N SER A 563 -43.96 8.85 -1.93
CA SER A 563 -43.82 8.35 -0.56
C SER A 563 -42.51 7.58 -0.36
N GLN A 564 -42.13 6.74 -1.32
CA GLN A 564 -40.86 6.01 -1.31
C GLN A 564 -39.65 6.97 -1.31
N VAL A 565 -39.68 8.01 -2.15
CA VAL A 565 -38.61 9.02 -2.22
C VAL A 565 -38.49 9.81 -0.92
N ILE A 566 -39.60 10.20 -0.28
CA ILE A 566 -39.57 10.92 1.00
C ILE A 566 -38.98 10.03 2.11
N ARG A 567 -39.34 8.75 2.15
CA ARG A 567 -38.75 7.78 3.07
C ARG A 567 -37.25 7.61 2.82
N ALA A 568 -36.84 7.48 1.56
CA ALA A 568 -35.42 7.39 1.20
C ALA A 568 -34.63 8.65 1.58
N LEU A 569 -35.20 9.84 1.38
CA LEU A 569 -34.62 11.10 1.84
C LEU A 569 -34.47 11.15 3.36
N ALA A 570 -35.49 10.70 4.12
CA ALA A 570 -35.43 10.63 5.57
C ALA A 570 -34.32 9.67 6.04
N MET A 571 -34.20 8.49 5.41
CA MET A 571 -33.10 7.54 5.67
C MET A 571 -31.74 8.14 5.34
N ALA A 572 -31.60 8.83 4.20
CA ALA A 572 -30.34 9.44 3.78
C ALA A 572 -29.88 10.55 4.73
N LEU A 573 -30.78 11.44 5.17
CA LEU A 573 -30.45 12.53 6.09
C LEU A 573 -30.12 12.05 7.52
N THR A 574 -30.56 10.84 7.87
CA THR A 574 -30.34 10.21 9.19
C THR A 574 -29.53 8.92 9.09
N HIS A 575 -28.71 8.81 8.04
CA HIS A 575 -27.98 7.61 7.72
C HIS A 575 -26.93 7.28 8.79
N GLY A 576 -26.70 6.00 9.07
CA GLY A 576 -25.70 5.54 10.04
C GLY A 576 -24.26 5.91 9.68
N ILE A 577 -24.00 6.08 8.38
CA ILE A 577 -22.72 6.54 7.82
C ILE A 577 -22.75 8.06 7.64
N ASP A 578 -21.82 8.76 8.31
CA ASP A 578 -21.82 10.23 8.40
C ASP A 578 -21.70 10.88 7.00
N GLU A 579 -20.84 10.33 6.12
CA GLU A 579 -20.64 10.85 4.76
C GLU A 579 -21.91 10.76 3.88
N VAL A 580 -22.72 9.71 4.03
CA VAL A 580 -23.97 9.59 3.27
C VAL A 580 -24.96 10.70 3.67
N ALA A 581 -25.03 11.00 4.97
CA ALA A 581 -25.85 12.10 5.48
C ALA A 581 -25.34 13.48 5.00
N GLU A 582 -24.03 13.66 4.86
CA GLU A 582 -23.43 14.88 4.26
C GLU A 582 -23.80 15.03 2.78
N TYR A 583 -23.74 13.96 1.99
CA TYR A 583 -24.19 13.94 0.59
C TYR A 583 -25.68 14.26 0.49
N ALA A 584 -26.51 13.66 1.35
CA ALA A 584 -27.95 13.93 1.43
C ALA A 584 -28.25 15.41 1.75
N ALA A 585 -27.56 15.99 2.73
CA ALA A 585 -27.72 17.38 3.11
C ALA A 585 -27.30 18.33 1.98
N SER A 586 -26.20 18.02 1.30
CA SER A 586 -25.71 18.78 0.15
C SER A 586 -26.69 18.72 -1.02
N GLY A 587 -27.18 17.53 -1.37
CA GLY A 587 -28.23 17.36 -2.38
C GLY A 587 -29.53 18.07 -2.02
N ALA A 588 -29.97 17.98 -0.76
CA ALA A 588 -31.17 18.67 -0.28
C ALA A 588 -31.01 20.20 -0.36
N SER A 589 -29.83 20.73 -0.01
CA SER A 589 -29.55 22.16 -0.12
C SER A 589 -29.60 22.68 -1.56
N MET A 590 -29.17 21.84 -2.52
CA MET A 590 -29.12 22.18 -3.93
C MET A 590 -30.49 22.07 -4.62
N HIS A 591 -31.28 21.05 -4.28
CA HIS A 591 -32.48 20.69 -5.03
C HIS A 591 -33.79 20.98 -4.30
N LEU A 592 -33.85 20.73 -2.98
CA LEU A 592 -35.13 20.61 -2.27
C LEU A 592 -35.80 21.97 -2.03
N TRP A 593 -35.02 23.01 -1.73
CA TRP A 593 -35.58 24.32 -1.35
C TRP A 593 -36.42 24.96 -2.47
N GLY A 594 -35.96 24.84 -3.73
CA GLY A 594 -36.68 25.36 -4.90
C GLY A 594 -37.87 24.51 -5.33
N VAL A 595 -37.98 23.29 -4.82
CA VAL A 595 -38.97 22.28 -5.22
C VAL A 595 -40.08 22.12 -4.19
N ASP A 596 -39.74 21.90 -2.92
CA ASP A 596 -40.66 21.65 -1.80
C ASP A 596 -40.08 22.28 -0.53
N SER A 597 -40.27 23.59 -0.39
CA SER A 597 -39.76 24.36 0.76
C SER A 597 -40.36 23.92 2.10
N GLN A 598 -41.58 23.38 2.10
CA GLN A 598 -42.21 22.85 3.32
C GLN A 598 -41.51 21.57 3.79
N LEU A 599 -41.22 20.66 2.86
CA LEU A 599 -40.45 19.45 3.17
C LEU A 599 -39.02 19.81 3.60
N ALA A 600 -38.38 20.80 2.97
CA ALA A 600 -37.05 21.28 3.37
C ALA A 600 -37.04 21.80 4.82
N ILE A 601 -38.00 22.66 5.19
CA ILE A 601 -38.14 23.18 6.57
C ILE A 601 -38.39 22.04 7.55
N ARG A 602 -39.21 21.05 7.18
CA ARG A 602 -39.46 19.87 8.00
C ARG A 602 -38.18 19.08 8.27
N CYS A 603 -37.39 18.81 7.23
CA CYS A 603 -36.08 18.15 7.36
C CYS A 603 -35.16 18.90 8.33
N ILE A 604 -35.05 20.23 8.19
CA ILE A 604 -34.21 21.07 9.07
C ILE A 604 -34.67 20.97 10.52
N ASN A 605 -35.97 21.11 10.77
CA ASN A 605 -36.53 21.04 12.12
C ASN A 605 -36.33 19.66 12.75
N SER A 606 -36.51 18.58 11.98
CA SER A 606 -36.28 17.21 12.44
C SER A 606 -34.81 16.96 12.79
N LEU A 607 -33.86 17.42 11.96
CA LEU A 607 -32.43 17.30 12.25
C LEU A 607 -32.00 18.15 13.46
N ALA A 608 -32.54 19.36 13.60
CA ALA A 608 -32.32 20.21 14.78
C ALA A 608 -32.82 19.51 16.06
N ARG A 609 -33.99 18.86 15.99
CA ARG A 609 -34.52 18.07 17.10
C ARG A 609 -33.64 16.85 17.43
N GLN A 610 -33.12 16.16 16.42
CA GLN A 610 -32.17 15.07 16.61
C GLN A 610 -30.91 15.53 17.34
N ALA A 611 -30.34 16.67 16.93
CA ALA A 611 -29.16 17.26 17.56
C ALA A 611 -29.41 17.61 19.03
N GLU A 612 -30.57 18.21 19.34
CA GLU A 612 -30.98 18.53 20.71
C GLU A 612 -31.06 17.27 21.60
N LEU A 613 -31.74 16.22 21.11
CA LEU A 613 -31.88 14.95 21.84
C LEU A 613 -30.54 14.25 22.05
N THR A 614 -29.69 14.23 21.02
CA THR A 614 -28.34 13.65 21.08
C THR A 614 -27.48 14.40 22.11
N GLN A 615 -27.56 15.74 22.14
CA GLN A 615 -26.84 16.57 23.10
C GLN A 615 -27.28 16.28 24.54
N GLN A 616 -28.59 16.12 24.79
CA GLN A 616 -29.12 15.76 26.11
C GLN A 616 -28.58 14.41 26.60
N LEU A 617 -28.55 13.40 25.72
CA LEU A 617 -27.97 12.09 26.03
C LEU A 617 -26.46 12.19 26.31
N PHE A 618 -25.74 12.95 25.48
CA PHE A 618 -24.30 13.13 25.65
C PHE A 618 -23.95 13.85 26.96
N ASP A 619 -24.71 14.86 27.36
CA ASP A 619 -24.54 15.55 28.64
C ASP A 619 -24.85 14.65 29.84
N ALA A 620 -25.78 13.71 29.69
CA ALA A 620 -26.04 12.68 30.69
C ALA A 620 -24.88 11.66 30.79
N GLU A 621 -24.31 11.20 29.67
CA GLU A 621 -23.15 10.30 29.64
C GLU A 621 -21.89 10.95 30.22
N ARG A 622 -21.68 12.26 29.99
CA ARG A 622 -20.55 13.01 30.58
C ARG A 622 -20.50 12.99 32.10
N ARG A 623 -21.65 12.78 32.76
CA ARG A 623 -21.75 12.68 34.23
C ARG A 623 -21.33 11.31 34.77
N LYS A 624 -21.17 10.30 33.90
CA LYS A 624 -20.69 8.96 34.26
C LYS A 624 -19.17 8.86 34.22
N ALA A 625 -18.62 7.87 34.93
CA ALA A 625 -17.22 7.52 34.82
C ALA A 625 -16.90 7.07 33.39
N TYR A 626 -15.69 7.34 32.89
CA TYR A 626 -15.34 7.15 31.47
C TYR A 626 -15.64 5.73 30.94
N HIS A 627 -15.36 4.70 31.74
CA HIS A 627 -15.60 3.29 31.41
C HIS A 627 -17.08 2.87 31.42
N GLU A 628 -17.97 3.70 31.95
CA GLU A 628 -19.42 3.46 32.01
C GLU A 628 -20.18 4.24 30.92
N ARG A 629 -19.46 5.01 30.09
CA ARG A 629 -20.05 5.84 29.05
C ARG A 629 -20.41 5.02 27.82
N ARG A 630 -21.59 5.26 27.27
CA ARG A 630 -21.95 4.78 25.93
C ARG A 630 -21.20 5.59 24.85
N PRO A 631 -20.68 4.96 23.79
CA PRO A 631 -20.13 5.65 22.62
C PRO A 631 -21.13 6.65 22.01
N ILE A 632 -20.64 7.81 21.59
CA ILE A 632 -21.47 8.90 21.05
C ILE A 632 -22.27 8.50 19.79
N GLY A 633 -21.70 7.60 18.97
CA GLY A 633 -22.37 7.07 17.78
C GLY A 633 -23.65 6.29 18.09
N LEU A 634 -23.69 5.57 19.22
CA LEU A 634 -24.89 4.86 19.66
C LEU A 634 -25.98 5.82 20.16
N LEU A 635 -25.59 6.94 20.79
CA LEU A 635 -26.54 7.94 21.30
C LEU A 635 -27.29 8.66 20.17
N LYS A 636 -26.60 8.96 19.05
CA LYS A 636 -27.21 9.58 17.86
C LYS A 636 -28.37 8.75 17.29
N ARG A 637 -28.35 7.42 17.53
CA ARG A 637 -29.30 6.46 16.94
C ARG A 637 -30.55 6.20 17.77
N ASP A 638 -30.52 6.46 19.08
CA ASP A 638 -31.66 6.19 20.00
C ASP A 638 -32.97 6.86 19.54
N HIS A 639 -32.89 7.89 18.68
CA HIS A 639 -34.05 8.64 18.19
C HIS A 639 -34.24 8.60 16.67
N VAL A 640 -33.36 7.95 15.89
CA VAL A 640 -33.37 8.00 14.41
C VAL A 640 -34.74 7.61 13.82
N THR A 641 -35.37 6.53 14.28
CA THR A 641 -36.69 6.10 13.80
C THR A 641 -37.76 7.18 13.98
N SER A 642 -37.77 7.86 15.14
CA SER A 642 -38.71 8.95 15.41
C SER A 642 -38.45 10.17 14.51
N ILE A 643 -37.19 10.48 14.25
CA ILE A 643 -36.79 11.59 13.38
C ILE A 643 -37.18 11.31 11.93
N ARG A 644 -37.00 10.08 11.45
CA ARG A 644 -37.45 9.66 10.11
C ARG A 644 -38.96 9.84 9.94
N LEU A 645 -39.77 9.42 10.93
CA LEU A 645 -41.22 9.62 10.92
C LEU A 645 -41.62 11.10 10.88
N MET A 646 -40.94 11.96 11.63
CA MET A 646 -41.17 13.41 11.58
C MET A 646 -40.91 13.99 10.19
N ILE A 647 -39.88 13.50 9.47
CA ILE A 647 -39.59 13.91 8.09
C ILE A 647 -40.67 13.40 7.13
N GLU A 648 -41.09 12.14 7.27
CA GLU A 648 -42.17 11.54 6.47
C GLU A 648 -43.53 12.21 6.69
N GLY A 649 -43.72 12.92 7.81
CA GLY A 649 -44.98 13.57 8.17
C GLY A 649 -45.92 12.72 9.01
N GLY A 650 -45.39 11.67 9.66
CA GLY A 650 -46.08 10.96 10.74
C GLY A 650 -46.03 11.77 12.04
N GLU A 651 -47.11 11.73 12.81
CA GLU A 651 -47.17 12.27 14.18
C GLU A 651 -46.34 11.46 15.18
#